data_AF-A0A1Q3GX55-F1
#
_entry.id   AF-A0A1Q3GX55-F1
#
_cell.length_a   1.000
_cell.length_b   1.000
_cell.length_c   1.000
_cell.angle_alpha   90.00
_cell.angle_beta   90.00
_cell.angle_gamma   90.00
#
_symmetry.space_group_name_H-M   'P 1'
#
loop_
_entity.id
_entity.type
_entity.pdbx_description
1 polymer ?
#
loop_
_entity_poly.entity_id
_entity_poly.type
_entity_poly.pdbx_seq_one_letter_code
_entity_poly.pdbx_strand_id
1 'polypeptide(L)'
;MSAEPTNNLTTSQNGIGRVPKLQPVSHFFLEGADFTQTAEQSFGVVDAQKFRTTSTVSFSGTKNIYALCMGTVFVQPQTVDANKVNLILKPYRQPVNGLSIKYIVYRGLQKSDFVASDGKIAGSETEGVGFVKYIWAQFNQFYAGEDADKVPEFLAGFIGFPHTAEALTAQGETHPIDQYFYKITLSDTSNPDAEDATTAYELPIVPRGIQLGTAIGEVGIDIILNQGDYLIENAPNPFQYNLKYARLASHTLDTSTLTDNFKKKLLRENCTDFLDIAAFYGLHANGAGKMYVDTQNEPLIEKSAIYARIQNFHSRNRFYLYIQSNRQRSYNFYNNYAYSDDNANDLKIGTSADTLTETTFATQGWPIHVFQQSQTGTQDVHQIALQLTTDSYQDAGLFVHTGVLASAQEENFVRQENLLQEATEDGSVDTNYTHPVVFTTPAMGEHTIAGFAQIIYEGKLFFVQEYAPPPEPDQPPLTPETHILKDIDDVFGLLNVRSSVVPAHDQQLPTIVDEKLQLINFPNATDREDVGAIKYKKVEDQLLIDDGSSLKRVTFETLLYRIGRDATPYTQSTEIQAENTSTGLQNSNNAISTSYRTDKAYFIDVKDFTDDLVKVKGLLLTVVNASISTKKMLGLIADELLVLKTLITTHTLNQTTLFFKKEYDQASPEGFVYSVYNLGVIAEDSSGQVLAFYPEKSIKVYTLDHLIFFSQKYSEFIPHAVHTQYSNYQIPEL
;
A
#
# COMPACT_ATOMS: atom_id res chain seq x y z
N MET A 1 24.98 28.67 -0.20
CA MET A 1 23.80 27.91 -0.66
C MET A 1 23.16 28.70 -1.79
N SER A 2 23.58 28.47 -3.02
CA SER A 2 22.90 29.02 -4.19
C SER A 2 21.58 28.27 -4.36
N ALA A 3 20.47 28.98 -4.44
CA ALA A 3 19.19 28.39 -4.80
C ALA A 3 19.34 27.73 -6.19
N GLU A 4 19.22 26.41 -6.25
CA GLU A 4 19.04 25.74 -7.55
C GLU A 4 17.72 26.23 -8.16
N PRO A 5 17.68 26.47 -9.47
CA PRO A 5 16.46 26.92 -10.12
C PRO A 5 15.38 25.84 -9.98
N THR A 6 14.24 26.22 -9.41
CA THR A 6 13.04 25.40 -9.15
C THR A 6 12.47 24.67 -10.39
N ASN A 7 12.94 25.02 -11.60
CA ASN A 7 12.52 24.43 -12.87
C ASN A 7 12.93 22.96 -13.08
N ASN A 8 13.85 22.41 -12.27
CA ASN A 8 14.26 21.00 -12.37
C ASN A 8 13.46 20.02 -11.49
N LEU A 9 12.56 20.53 -10.65
CA LEU A 9 11.86 19.75 -9.62
C LEU A 9 10.46 19.26 -10.01
N THR A 10 9.94 19.65 -11.18
CA THR A 10 8.60 19.28 -11.64
C THR A 10 8.62 18.57 -12.99
N THR A 11 7.58 17.80 -13.30
CA THR A 11 7.43 17.02 -14.54
C THR A 11 7.16 17.85 -15.81
N SER A 12 6.71 19.10 -15.67
CA SER A 12 6.37 20.01 -16.78
C SER A 12 6.90 21.43 -16.56
N GLN A 13 7.37 22.08 -17.63
CA GLN A 13 7.87 23.46 -17.63
C GLN A 13 6.76 24.50 -17.93
N ASN A 14 5.66 24.09 -18.56
CA ASN A 14 4.64 24.98 -19.13
C ASN A 14 3.48 25.34 -18.17
N GLY A 15 3.59 25.01 -16.89
CA GLY A 15 2.64 25.45 -15.85
C GLY A 15 1.36 24.61 -15.71
N ILE A 16 1.03 23.75 -16.67
CA ILE A 16 -0.09 22.80 -16.59
C ILE A 16 0.43 21.43 -16.13
N GLY A 17 -0.26 20.81 -15.16
CA GLY A 17 0.02 19.44 -14.72
C GLY A 17 1.37 19.23 -14.00
N ARG A 18 1.83 20.20 -13.21
CA ARG A 18 3.13 20.11 -12.50
C ARG A 18 3.07 19.09 -11.37
N VAL A 19 3.74 17.95 -11.56
CA VAL A 19 3.92 16.96 -10.50
C VAL A 19 5.36 17.00 -10.00
N PRO A 20 5.61 16.97 -8.68
CA PRO A 20 6.96 16.85 -8.16
C PRO A 20 7.65 15.60 -8.72
N LYS A 21 8.88 15.75 -9.22
CA LYS A 21 9.69 14.58 -9.59
C LYS A 21 10.00 13.76 -8.35
N LEU A 22 10.03 12.43 -8.51
CA LEU A 22 10.55 11.55 -7.46
C LEU A 22 12.00 11.93 -7.15
N GLN A 23 12.36 12.00 -5.87
CA GLN A 23 13.71 12.31 -5.40
C GLN A 23 14.30 11.10 -4.67
N PRO A 24 14.60 10.01 -5.38
CA PRO A 24 15.09 8.79 -4.74
C PRO A 24 16.52 9.00 -4.20
N VAL A 25 16.77 8.52 -2.97
CA VAL A 25 18.07 8.57 -2.31
C VAL A 25 18.37 7.18 -1.73
N SER A 26 19.32 6.47 -2.34
CA SER A 26 19.68 5.12 -1.93
C SER A 26 21.18 4.83 -2.10
N HIS A 27 21.64 3.71 -1.55
CA HIS A 27 22.96 3.14 -1.80
C HIS A 27 22.85 1.94 -2.74
N PHE A 28 23.81 1.78 -3.64
CA PHE A 28 23.90 0.60 -4.47
C PHE A 28 24.38 -0.60 -3.64
N PHE A 29 23.57 -1.65 -3.59
CA PHE A 29 23.69 -2.69 -2.56
C PHE A 29 24.93 -3.58 -2.67
N LEU A 30 25.61 -3.63 -3.81
CA LEU A 30 26.73 -4.54 -4.07
C LEU A 30 28.00 -3.72 -4.35
N GLU A 31 29.12 -4.17 -3.79
CA GLU A 31 30.43 -3.61 -4.10
C GLU A 31 30.84 -3.78 -5.57
N GLY A 32 31.36 -2.69 -6.13
CA GLY A 32 31.83 -2.62 -7.51
C GLY A 32 30.71 -2.68 -8.54
N ALA A 33 31.09 -3.00 -9.77
CA ALA A 33 30.17 -3.17 -10.90
C ALA A 33 30.42 -4.49 -11.66
N ASP A 34 31.46 -5.23 -11.30
CA ASP A 34 31.83 -6.54 -11.83
C ASP A 34 30.94 -7.64 -11.22
N PHE A 35 29.73 -7.76 -11.78
CA PHE A 35 28.81 -8.85 -11.53
C PHE A 35 28.10 -9.21 -12.84
N THR A 36 27.40 -10.33 -12.86
CA THR A 36 26.55 -10.76 -13.97
C THR A 36 25.20 -11.19 -13.44
N GLN A 37 24.19 -11.13 -14.31
CA GLN A 37 22.86 -11.67 -14.05
C GLN A 37 22.36 -12.38 -15.31
N THR A 38 21.97 -13.64 -15.20
CA THR A 38 21.31 -14.37 -16.28
C THR A 38 19.80 -14.10 -16.28
N ALA A 39 19.10 -14.53 -17.33
CA ALA A 39 17.64 -14.44 -17.39
C ALA A 39 16.98 -15.21 -16.24
N GLU A 40 17.55 -16.36 -15.88
CA GLU A 40 17.13 -17.25 -14.79
C GLU A 40 17.48 -16.71 -13.39
N GLN A 41 18.15 -15.58 -13.31
CA GLN A 41 18.43 -14.89 -12.05
C GLN A 41 17.65 -13.56 -11.95
N SER A 42 17.06 -13.11 -13.06
CA SER A 42 16.36 -11.83 -13.14
C SER A 42 14.97 -11.86 -12.50
N PHE A 43 14.56 -10.73 -11.95
CA PHE A 43 13.20 -10.50 -11.49
C PHE A 43 12.19 -10.58 -12.64
N GLY A 44 11.02 -11.15 -12.36
CA GLY A 44 9.87 -11.13 -13.26
C GLY A 44 9.36 -12.50 -13.66
N VAL A 45 8.55 -12.51 -14.72
CA VAL A 45 7.94 -13.71 -15.28
C VAL A 45 9.01 -14.70 -15.75
N VAL A 46 8.95 -15.93 -15.24
CA VAL A 46 9.76 -17.05 -15.72
C VAL A 46 8.97 -17.81 -16.79
N ASP A 47 7.73 -18.14 -16.46
CA ASP A 47 6.76 -18.79 -17.34
C ASP A 47 5.33 -18.50 -16.84
N ALA A 48 4.31 -19.13 -17.46
CA ALA A 48 2.91 -18.93 -17.09
C ALA A 48 2.53 -19.43 -15.68
N GLN A 49 3.40 -20.20 -15.04
CA GLN A 49 3.21 -20.77 -13.71
C GLN A 49 4.13 -20.18 -12.65
N LYS A 50 5.27 -19.57 -13.04
CA LYS A 50 6.31 -19.08 -12.13
C LYS A 50 6.68 -17.61 -12.34
N PHE A 51 6.78 -16.88 -11.24
CA PHE A 51 7.28 -15.51 -11.19
C PHE A 51 8.37 -15.37 -10.14
N ARG A 52 9.56 -14.93 -10.57
CA ARG A 52 10.70 -14.76 -9.67
C ARG A 52 10.62 -13.40 -9.00
N THR A 53 10.60 -13.39 -7.66
CA THR A 53 10.61 -12.16 -6.86
C THR A 53 12.03 -11.78 -6.42
N THR A 54 12.93 -12.76 -6.29
CA THR A 54 14.33 -12.52 -5.94
C THR A 54 15.16 -12.21 -7.16
N SER A 55 15.77 -11.03 -7.19
CA SER A 55 16.80 -10.69 -8.17
C SER A 55 18.14 -11.17 -7.65
N THR A 56 18.76 -12.13 -8.33
CA THR A 56 20.08 -12.69 -7.96
C THR A 56 21.16 -12.16 -8.90
N VAL A 57 22.34 -11.90 -8.38
CA VAL A 57 23.53 -11.59 -9.18
C VAL A 57 24.68 -12.50 -8.79
N SER A 58 25.56 -12.79 -9.75
CA SER A 58 26.76 -13.61 -9.55
C SER A 58 28.03 -12.80 -9.79
N PHE A 59 29.10 -13.14 -9.08
CA PHE A 59 30.40 -12.47 -9.17
C PHE A 59 31.52 -13.40 -8.72
N SER A 60 32.78 -13.05 -9.01
CA SER A 60 33.93 -13.81 -8.54
C SER A 60 34.33 -13.39 -7.12
N GLY A 61 34.70 -14.36 -6.28
CA GLY A 61 35.24 -14.10 -4.94
C GLY A 61 34.19 -13.62 -3.95
N THR A 62 34.61 -12.75 -3.04
CA THR A 62 33.82 -12.19 -1.95
C THR A 62 33.56 -10.73 -2.22
N LYS A 63 32.33 -10.26 -1.98
CA LYS A 63 31.95 -8.85 -2.12
C LYS A 63 31.20 -8.33 -0.91
N ASN A 64 31.41 -7.05 -0.63
CA ASN A 64 30.68 -6.31 0.39
C ASN A 64 29.26 -6.01 -0.06
N ILE A 65 28.30 -6.18 0.86
CA ILE A 65 26.88 -5.85 0.68
C ILE A 65 26.54 -4.65 1.55
N TYR A 66 25.85 -3.67 0.97
CA TYR A 66 25.55 -2.38 1.61
C TYR A 66 24.05 -2.19 1.82
N ALA A 67 23.70 -1.49 2.91
CA ALA A 67 22.32 -1.11 3.17
C ALA A 67 21.82 -0.06 2.16
N LEU A 68 20.76 -0.37 1.40
CA LEU A 68 20.14 0.57 0.45
C LEU A 68 19.68 1.87 1.12
N CYS A 69 19.18 1.79 2.34
CA CYS A 69 18.66 2.92 3.10
C CYS A 69 18.86 2.71 4.61
N MET A 70 18.51 3.74 5.39
CA MET A 70 18.47 3.62 6.83
C MET A 70 17.26 2.78 7.26
N GLY A 71 17.46 1.81 8.15
CA GLY A 71 16.38 0.94 8.59
C GLY A 71 16.74 0.01 9.74
N THR A 72 15.70 -0.64 10.28
CA THR A 72 15.83 -1.65 11.33
C THR A 72 16.15 -3.00 10.70
N VAL A 73 17.08 -3.74 11.30
CA VAL A 73 17.63 -4.99 10.74
C VAL A 73 17.22 -6.20 11.56
N PHE A 74 16.81 -7.25 10.87
CA PHE A 74 16.45 -8.56 11.42
C PHE A 74 17.16 -9.67 10.63
N VAL A 75 17.95 -10.51 11.30
CA VAL A 75 18.79 -11.55 10.66
C VAL A 75 18.18 -12.93 10.90
N GLN A 76 18.06 -13.72 9.83
CA GLN A 76 17.48 -15.06 9.86
C GLN A 76 18.38 -16.09 9.16
N PRO A 77 18.46 -17.34 9.65
CA PRO A 77 19.24 -18.39 8.99
C PRO A 77 18.64 -18.73 7.63
N GLN A 78 19.48 -19.13 6.68
CA GLN A 78 19.01 -19.68 5.43
C GLN A 78 18.67 -21.18 5.60
N THR A 79 17.56 -21.64 5.03
CA THR A 79 17.12 -23.04 5.17
C THR A 79 17.94 -24.05 4.38
N VAL A 80 18.62 -23.62 3.31
CA VAL A 80 19.37 -24.51 2.40
C VAL A 80 20.88 -24.53 2.70
N ASP A 81 21.41 -23.45 3.29
CA ASP A 81 22.84 -23.33 3.60
C ASP A 81 23.02 -22.78 5.03
N ALA A 82 23.51 -23.63 5.93
CA ALA A 82 23.72 -23.30 7.33
C ALA A 82 24.84 -22.26 7.57
N ASN A 83 25.66 -21.99 6.54
CA ASN A 83 26.70 -20.95 6.57
C ASN A 83 26.21 -19.62 6.03
N LYS A 84 24.95 -19.53 5.58
CA LYS A 84 24.36 -18.30 5.07
C LYS A 84 23.22 -17.80 5.95
N VAL A 85 23.04 -16.49 5.94
CA VAL A 85 21.91 -15.79 6.54
C VAL A 85 21.23 -14.91 5.51
N ASN A 86 19.96 -14.62 5.78
CA ASN A 86 19.22 -13.58 5.11
C ASN A 86 19.01 -12.42 6.09
N LEU A 87 19.17 -11.20 5.59
CA LEU A 87 18.99 -9.98 6.35
C LEU A 87 17.75 -9.26 5.85
N ILE A 88 16.80 -9.00 6.73
CA ILE A 88 15.58 -8.28 6.46
C ILE A 88 15.75 -6.86 7.02
N LEU A 89 15.64 -5.86 6.16
CA LEU A 89 15.71 -4.45 6.53
C LEU A 89 14.32 -3.83 6.37
N LYS A 90 13.75 -3.32 7.45
CA LYS A 90 12.54 -2.48 7.43
C LYS A 90 12.97 -1.01 7.34
N PRO A 91 12.68 -0.28 6.25
CA PRO A 91 13.09 1.11 6.12
C PRO A 91 12.55 1.97 7.26
N TYR A 92 13.44 2.67 7.95
CA TYR A 92 13.05 3.72 8.92
C TYR A 92 12.74 5.01 8.18
N ARG A 93 13.52 5.29 7.12
CA ARG A 93 13.26 6.35 6.16
C ARG A 93 13.10 5.74 4.77
N GLN A 94 11.96 6.01 4.13
CA GLN A 94 11.71 5.53 2.76
C GLN A 94 12.78 6.09 1.80
N PRO A 95 13.45 5.24 0.99
CA PRO A 95 14.47 5.70 0.05
C PRO A 95 13.86 6.46 -1.14
N VAL A 96 12.56 6.31 -1.37
CA VAL A 96 11.83 7.01 -2.43
C VAL A 96 10.53 7.56 -1.83
N ASN A 97 10.44 8.87 -1.68
CA ASN A 97 9.20 9.50 -1.21
C ASN A 97 8.06 9.20 -2.18
N GLY A 98 6.90 8.77 -1.66
CA GLY A 98 5.74 8.38 -2.47
C GLY A 98 5.69 6.90 -2.83
N LEU A 99 6.77 6.13 -2.63
CA LEU A 99 6.79 4.68 -2.77
C LEU A 99 7.01 4.04 -1.39
N SER A 100 6.00 3.37 -0.87
CA SER A 100 6.07 2.74 0.45
C SER A 100 6.71 1.36 0.35
N ILE A 101 7.94 1.21 0.85
CA ILE A 101 8.65 -0.08 0.92
C ILE A 101 8.48 -0.65 2.33
N LYS A 102 7.97 -1.88 2.41
CA LYS A 102 7.79 -2.61 3.68
C LYS A 102 9.09 -3.24 4.14
N TYR A 103 9.74 -4.00 3.26
CA TYR A 103 10.98 -4.74 3.55
C TYR A 103 11.93 -4.74 2.36
N ILE A 104 13.22 -4.78 2.67
CA ILE A 104 14.30 -5.13 1.74
C ILE A 104 14.97 -6.38 2.29
N VAL A 105 14.95 -7.48 1.54
CA VAL A 105 15.54 -8.76 1.97
C VAL A 105 16.81 -9.02 1.19
N TYR A 106 17.95 -9.05 1.87
CA TYR A 106 19.24 -9.46 1.32
C TYR A 106 19.44 -10.95 1.58
N ARG A 107 19.67 -11.74 0.54
CA ARG A 107 19.73 -13.20 0.63
C ARG A 107 21.13 -13.72 0.38
N GLY A 108 21.60 -14.59 1.27
CA GLY A 108 22.85 -15.33 1.10
C GLY A 108 24.12 -14.64 1.63
N LEU A 109 24.00 -13.85 2.69
CA LEU A 109 25.16 -13.26 3.37
C LEU A 109 25.90 -14.32 4.22
N GLN A 110 27.20 -14.16 4.44
CA GLN A 110 27.99 -15.10 5.24
C GLN A 110 27.58 -15.03 6.72
N LYS A 111 27.18 -16.17 7.31
CA LYS A 111 26.82 -16.27 8.73
C LYS A 111 27.96 -15.85 9.66
N SER A 112 29.20 -16.15 9.28
CA SER A 112 30.40 -15.81 10.05
C SER A 112 30.58 -14.30 10.25
N ASP A 113 29.95 -13.47 9.43
CA ASP A 113 29.98 -12.02 9.58
C ASP A 113 29.07 -11.53 10.72
N PHE A 114 28.15 -12.36 11.20
CA PHE A 114 27.12 -11.97 12.17
C PHE A 114 27.18 -12.77 13.48
N VAL A 115 27.50 -14.06 13.40
CA VAL A 115 27.36 -15.01 14.52
C VAL A 115 28.67 -15.76 14.74
N ALA A 116 29.20 -15.65 15.96
CA ALA A 116 30.35 -16.41 16.42
C ALA A 116 29.98 -17.88 16.76
N SER A 117 30.98 -18.75 16.90
CA SER A 117 30.76 -20.18 17.15
C SER A 117 30.06 -20.49 18.48
N ASP A 118 30.11 -19.58 19.44
CA ASP A 118 29.47 -19.68 20.76
C ASP A 118 28.07 -19.06 20.80
N GLY A 119 27.53 -18.60 19.67
CA GLY A 119 26.20 -18.00 19.57
C GLY A 119 26.15 -16.49 19.88
N LYS A 120 27.30 -15.86 20.14
CA LYS A 120 27.42 -14.40 20.31
C LYS A 120 27.43 -13.67 18.97
N ILE A 121 27.24 -12.35 19.03
CA ILE A 121 27.52 -11.48 17.89
C ILE A 121 29.01 -11.62 17.53
N ALA A 122 29.31 -11.79 16.25
CA ALA A 122 30.69 -11.88 15.76
C ALA A 122 31.48 -10.58 16.00
N GLY A 123 32.81 -10.62 15.89
CA GLY A 123 33.67 -9.42 15.86
C GLY A 123 33.67 -8.57 17.13
N SER A 124 33.93 -7.28 16.97
CA SER A 124 33.98 -6.27 18.05
C SER A 124 33.72 -4.86 17.49
N GLU A 125 33.80 -3.82 18.32
CA GLU A 125 33.72 -2.42 17.87
C GLU A 125 34.80 -2.05 16.82
N THR A 126 35.93 -2.78 16.80
CA THR A 126 37.04 -2.55 15.86
C THR A 126 37.26 -3.67 14.84
N GLU A 127 36.62 -4.83 15.00
CA GLU A 127 36.81 -6.02 14.16
C GLU A 127 35.49 -6.50 13.53
N GLY A 128 35.56 -7.08 12.33
CA GLY A 128 34.40 -7.56 11.58
C GLY A 128 33.87 -6.59 10.52
N VAL A 129 32.67 -6.87 10.03
CA VAL A 129 31.98 -6.06 9.01
C VAL A 129 31.42 -4.77 9.61
N GLY A 130 31.13 -3.78 8.76
CA GLY A 130 30.62 -2.47 9.19
C GLY A 130 29.41 -2.55 10.13
N PHE A 131 28.44 -3.41 9.84
CA PHE A 131 27.26 -3.67 10.68
C PHE A 131 27.63 -4.09 12.09
N VAL A 132 28.48 -5.12 12.22
CA VAL A 132 28.92 -5.66 13.50
C VAL A 132 29.66 -4.60 14.33
N LYS A 133 30.61 -3.90 13.71
CA LYS A 133 31.34 -2.81 14.37
C LYS A 133 30.39 -1.75 14.91
N TYR A 134 29.40 -1.37 14.10
CA TYR A 134 28.41 -0.36 14.47
C TYR A 134 27.53 -0.81 15.63
N ILE A 135 26.99 -2.03 15.63
CA ILE A 135 26.12 -2.49 16.73
C ILE A 135 26.92 -2.74 18.01
N TRP A 136 28.19 -3.15 17.92
CA TRP A 136 29.08 -3.21 19.09
C TRP A 136 29.33 -1.82 19.68
N ALA A 137 29.58 -0.82 18.84
CA ALA A 137 29.74 0.56 19.30
C ALA A 137 28.47 1.05 20.03
N GLN A 138 27.29 0.77 19.47
CA GLN A 138 26.01 1.14 20.11
C GLN A 138 25.77 0.38 21.42
N PHE A 139 26.07 -0.91 21.46
CA PHE A 139 25.94 -1.74 22.66
C PHE A 139 26.86 -1.25 23.79
N ASN A 140 28.15 -1.05 23.47
CA ASN A 140 29.14 -0.53 24.42
C ASN A 140 28.77 0.87 24.92
N GLN A 141 28.25 1.73 24.04
CA GLN A 141 27.80 3.06 24.39
C GLN A 141 26.59 3.03 25.35
N PHE A 142 25.64 2.12 25.14
CA PHE A 142 24.46 1.99 25.99
C PHE A 142 24.82 1.55 27.42
N TYR A 143 25.75 0.60 27.56
CA TYR A 143 26.23 0.10 28.85
C TYR A 143 27.45 0.86 29.41
N ALA A 144 27.76 2.04 28.85
CA ALA A 144 28.90 2.83 29.29
C ALA A 144 28.71 3.31 30.74
N GLY A 145 29.54 2.83 31.66
CA GLY A 145 29.49 3.20 33.08
C GLY A 145 28.71 2.22 33.97
N GLU A 146 28.12 1.16 33.40
CA GLU A 146 27.58 0.04 34.17
C GLU A 146 28.69 -0.87 34.71
N ASP A 147 28.40 -1.56 35.81
CA ASP A 147 29.31 -2.56 36.36
C ASP A 147 29.40 -3.78 35.41
N ALA A 148 30.58 -4.39 35.28
CA ALA A 148 30.81 -5.47 34.31
C ALA A 148 29.91 -6.71 34.51
N ASP A 149 29.43 -6.95 35.73
CA ASP A 149 28.48 -8.00 36.07
C ASP A 149 27.02 -7.69 35.68
N LYS A 150 26.74 -6.44 35.31
CA LYS A 150 25.42 -5.98 34.83
C LYS A 150 25.32 -5.86 33.32
N VAL A 151 26.44 -5.91 32.60
CA VAL A 151 26.45 -5.89 31.14
C VAL A 151 26.08 -7.28 30.63
N PRO A 152 24.93 -7.45 29.93
CA PRO A 152 24.55 -8.75 29.41
C PRO A 152 25.52 -9.22 28.31
N GLU A 153 25.56 -10.53 28.07
CA GLU A 153 26.28 -11.03 26.91
C GLU A 153 25.62 -10.55 25.61
N PHE A 154 26.42 -10.11 24.64
CA PHE A 154 25.89 -9.65 23.36
C PHE A 154 25.58 -10.83 22.42
N LEU A 155 24.42 -11.44 22.63
CA LEU A 155 23.97 -12.65 21.92
C LEU A 155 23.45 -12.35 20.52
N ALA A 156 23.59 -13.31 19.60
CA ALA A 156 23.02 -13.21 18.25
C ALA A 156 21.48 -13.10 18.23
N GLY A 157 20.82 -13.46 19.34
CA GLY A 157 19.40 -13.22 19.53
C GLY A 157 19.00 -11.73 19.42
N PHE A 158 19.90 -10.79 19.76
CA PHE A 158 19.61 -9.35 19.71
C PHE A 158 19.51 -8.79 18.29
N ILE A 159 20.02 -9.51 17.29
CA ILE A 159 19.79 -9.22 15.87
C ILE A 159 18.70 -10.12 15.27
N GLY A 160 17.98 -10.86 16.12
CA GLY A 160 16.92 -11.78 15.74
C GLY A 160 17.35 -13.17 15.32
N PHE A 161 18.65 -13.49 15.36
CA PHE A 161 19.15 -14.79 14.91
C PHE A 161 18.92 -15.88 15.97
N PRO A 162 18.19 -16.96 15.66
CA PRO A 162 18.00 -18.09 16.58
C PRO A 162 19.26 -18.97 16.62
N HIS A 163 20.13 -18.73 17.61
CA HIS A 163 21.40 -19.46 17.75
C HIS A 163 21.31 -20.75 18.56
N THR A 164 20.16 -21.03 19.19
CA THR A 164 19.86 -22.31 19.86
C THR A 164 18.72 -23.05 19.16
N ALA A 165 18.64 -24.37 19.34
CA ALA A 165 17.54 -25.16 18.79
C ALA A 165 16.17 -24.72 19.35
N GLU A 166 16.13 -24.40 20.64
CA GLU A 166 14.94 -23.88 21.33
C GLU A 166 14.50 -22.54 20.75
N ALA A 167 15.43 -21.60 20.53
CA ALA A 167 15.14 -20.31 19.92
C ALA A 167 14.64 -20.48 18.46
N LEU A 168 15.20 -21.44 17.72
CA LEU A 168 14.75 -21.73 16.37
C LEU A 168 13.32 -22.29 16.36
N THR A 169 12.99 -23.19 17.29
CA THR A 169 11.63 -23.71 17.47
C THR A 169 10.65 -22.62 17.92
N ALA A 170 11.07 -21.71 18.81
CA ALA A 170 10.27 -20.56 19.22
C ALA A 170 10.02 -19.59 18.05
N GLN A 171 10.96 -19.47 17.11
CA GLN A 171 10.78 -18.74 15.85
C GLN A 171 10.19 -19.62 14.74
N GLY A 172 8.93 -20.02 14.92
CA GLY A 172 8.19 -20.87 13.98
C GLY A 172 8.10 -20.29 12.56
N GLU A 173 8.10 -21.15 11.54
CA GLU A 173 8.10 -20.73 10.13
C GLU A 173 6.85 -19.94 9.71
N THR A 174 5.72 -20.17 10.38
CA THR A 174 4.44 -19.49 10.10
C THR A 174 4.35 -18.10 10.73
N HIS A 175 5.31 -17.72 11.58
CA HIS A 175 5.34 -16.44 12.24
C HIS A 175 5.49 -15.29 11.22
N PRO A 176 4.57 -14.31 11.19
CA PRO A 176 4.72 -13.12 10.37
C PRO A 176 6.00 -12.36 10.69
N ILE A 177 6.68 -11.80 9.69
CA ILE A 177 7.88 -10.97 9.90
C ILE A 177 7.54 -9.74 10.77
N ASP A 178 6.38 -9.14 10.54
CA ASP A 178 5.87 -7.96 11.27
C ASP A 178 5.92 -8.13 12.79
N GLN A 179 5.67 -9.34 13.29
CA GLN A 179 5.62 -9.58 14.74
C GLN A 179 6.98 -9.32 15.43
N TYR A 180 8.10 -9.40 14.71
CA TYR A 180 9.43 -9.17 15.26
C TYR A 180 9.82 -7.69 15.22
N PHE A 181 9.25 -6.91 14.29
CA PHE A 181 9.47 -5.47 14.20
C PHE A 181 8.52 -4.66 15.08
N TYR A 182 7.37 -5.23 15.45
CA TYR A 182 6.32 -4.57 16.23
C TYR A 182 6.04 -5.24 17.57
N LYS A 183 6.96 -6.08 18.04
CA LYS A 183 6.87 -6.68 19.36
C LYS A 183 6.94 -5.62 20.45
N ILE A 184 6.40 -5.98 21.60
CA ILE A 184 6.64 -5.30 22.87
C ILE A 184 7.35 -6.27 23.79
N THR A 185 8.30 -5.77 24.56
CA THR A 185 8.91 -6.55 25.64
C THR A 185 7.92 -6.62 26.80
N LEU A 186 7.52 -7.84 27.16
CA LEU A 186 6.63 -8.09 28.30
C LEU A 186 7.41 -8.70 29.46
N SER A 187 6.90 -8.54 30.68
CA SER A 187 7.41 -9.28 31.83
C SER A 187 7.14 -10.78 31.70
N ASP A 188 8.05 -11.61 32.18
CA ASP A 188 7.87 -13.06 32.27
C ASP A 188 6.69 -13.38 33.21
N THR A 189 5.72 -14.14 32.69
CA THR A 189 4.55 -14.57 33.46
C THR A 189 4.89 -15.36 34.73
N SER A 190 6.04 -16.03 34.76
CA SER A 190 6.56 -16.80 35.89
C SER A 190 7.45 -15.99 36.83
N ASN A 191 7.97 -14.84 36.36
CA ASN A 191 8.76 -13.90 37.14
C ASN A 191 8.52 -12.45 36.66
N PRO A 192 7.52 -11.73 37.23
CA PRO A 192 7.14 -10.41 36.77
C PRO A 192 8.25 -9.33 36.83
N ASP A 193 9.29 -9.57 37.63
CA ASP A 193 10.46 -8.69 37.76
C ASP A 193 11.52 -8.92 36.65
N ALA A 194 11.33 -9.93 35.80
CA ALA A 194 12.18 -10.22 34.64
C ALA A 194 11.41 -10.01 33.33
N GLU A 195 12.12 -9.61 32.28
CA GLU A 195 11.56 -9.54 30.93
C GLU A 195 11.49 -10.95 30.31
N ASP A 196 10.45 -11.21 29.51
CA ASP A 196 10.34 -12.43 28.73
C ASP A 196 11.50 -12.49 27.72
N ALA A 197 12.42 -13.43 27.94
CA ALA A 197 13.62 -13.61 27.14
C ALA A 197 13.34 -13.81 25.63
N THR A 198 12.13 -14.21 25.24
CA THR A 198 11.74 -14.34 23.83
C THR A 198 11.48 -12.99 23.15
N THR A 199 11.19 -11.94 23.93
CA THR A 199 10.88 -10.59 23.46
C THR A 199 11.82 -9.50 24.01
N ALA A 200 12.68 -9.81 25.00
CA ALA A 200 13.64 -8.91 25.65
C ALA A 200 14.85 -8.51 24.77
N TYR A 201 14.61 -7.86 23.63
CA TYR A 201 15.67 -7.28 22.80
C TYR A 201 15.12 -6.20 21.86
N GLU A 202 15.95 -5.27 21.41
CA GLU A 202 15.57 -4.32 20.37
C GLU A 202 16.40 -4.58 19.11
N LEU A 203 15.74 -4.58 17.95
CA LEU A 203 16.42 -4.78 16.68
C LEU A 203 17.23 -3.52 16.29
N PRO A 204 18.47 -3.66 15.80
CA PRO A 204 19.33 -2.51 15.54
C PRO A 204 18.87 -1.68 14.33
N ILE A 205 18.95 -0.36 14.45
CA ILE A 205 18.78 0.59 13.35
C ILE A 205 20.14 0.93 12.74
N VAL A 206 20.28 0.76 11.44
CA VAL A 206 21.53 0.98 10.71
C VAL A 206 21.42 2.14 9.72
N PRO A 207 22.51 2.88 9.46
CA PRO A 207 22.51 3.94 8.46
C PRO A 207 22.57 3.37 7.03
N ARG A 208 22.14 4.18 6.06
CA ARG A 208 22.35 3.92 4.63
C ARG A 208 23.84 3.71 4.34
N GLY A 209 24.17 2.75 3.49
CA GLY A 209 25.52 2.54 2.97
C GLY A 209 26.45 1.85 3.96
N ILE A 210 25.98 1.45 5.15
CA ILE A 210 26.77 0.59 6.02
C ILE A 210 27.01 -0.75 5.31
N GLN A 211 28.22 -1.30 5.45
CA GLN A 211 28.51 -2.68 5.04
C GLN A 211 27.72 -3.63 5.96
N LEU A 212 26.64 -4.20 5.44
CA LEU A 212 25.79 -5.15 6.15
C LEU A 212 26.53 -6.47 6.43
N GLY A 213 27.27 -6.95 5.44
CA GLY A 213 28.01 -8.20 5.49
C GLY A 213 28.70 -8.48 4.16
N THR A 214 29.15 -9.72 3.97
CA THR A 214 29.77 -10.19 2.74
C THR A 214 28.96 -11.32 2.10
N ALA A 215 29.11 -11.48 0.80
CA ALA A 215 28.58 -12.61 0.05
C ALA A 215 29.66 -13.21 -0.86
N ILE A 216 29.58 -14.52 -1.12
CA ILE A 216 30.56 -15.27 -1.92
C ILE A 216 29.86 -15.85 -3.14
N GLY A 217 30.35 -15.51 -4.32
CA GLY A 217 29.86 -16.06 -5.60
C GLY A 217 28.52 -15.49 -6.07
N GLU A 218 27.56 -15.29 -5.16
CA GLU A 218 26.21 -14.80 -5.47
C GLU A 218 25.56 -14.09 -4.29
N VAL A 219 24.58 -13.24 -4.59
CA VAL A 219 23.69 -12.61 -3.60
C VAL A 219 22.32 -12.37 -4.22
N GLY A 220 21.25 -12.53 -3.44
CA GLY A 220 19.87 -12.21 -3.84
C GLY A 220 19.34 -10.98 -3.15
N ILE A 221 18.38 -10.29 -3.79
CA ILE A 221 17.66 -9.16 -3.18
C ILE A 221 16.18 -9.17 -3.57
N ASP A 222 15.32 -8.89 -2.59
CA ASP A 222 13.89 -8.64 -2.78
C ASP A 222 13.57 -7.23 -2.24
N ILE A 223 12.80 -6.44 -2.99
CA ILE A 223 12.18 -5.19 -2.51
C ILE A 223 10.67 -5.43 -2.43
N ILE A 224 10.10 -5.30 -1.24
CA ILE A 224 8.69 -5.57 -0.96
C ILE A 224 7.98 -4.25 -0.66
N LEU A 225 6.90 -3.96 -1.39
CA LEU A 225 6.06 -2.78 -1.22
C LEU A 225 5.11 -2.95 -0.03
N ASN A 226 4.74 -1.83 0.60
CA ASN A 226 3.87 -1.82 1.76
C ASN A 226 2.40 -1.68 1.35
N GLN A 227 1.60 -2.67 1.72
CA GLN A 227 0.14 -2.65 1.61
C GLN A 227 -0.54 -2.26 2.93
N GLY A 228 0.23 -2.12 4.01
CA GLY A 228 -0.25 -1.80 5.35
C GLY A 228 0.37 -2.70 6.42
N ASP A 229 0.30 -2.22 7.65
CA ASP A 229 0.82 -2.90 8.85
C ASP A 229 -0.31 -3.61 9.61
N TYR A 230 -0.98 -4.54 8.93
CA TYR A 230 -2.05 -5.35 9.50
C TYR A 230 -2.00 -6.79 8.97
N LEU A 231 -2.71 -7.67 9.66
CA LEU A 231 -2.91 -9.06 9.28
C LEU A 231 -4.39 -9.29 9.00
N ILE A 232 -4.69 -9.94 7.89
CA ILE A 232 -6.05 -10.38 7.56
C ILE A 232 -6.28 -11.75 8.20
N GLU A 233 -7.31 -11.86 9.03
CA GLU A 233 -7.67 -13.15 9.63
C GLU A 233 -8.23 -14.09 8.57
N ASN A 234 -7.77 -15.34 8.58
CA ASN A 234 -8.17 -16.38 7.62
C ASN A 234 -7.91 -16.01 6.14
N ALA A 235 -6.84 -15.25 5.86
CA ALA A 235 -6.49 -14.85 4.51
C ALA A 235 -6.42 -16.06 3.55
N PRO A 236 -7.18 -16.06 2.43
CA PRO A 236 -7.21 -17.17 1.47
C PRO A 236 -5.95 -17.20 0.60
N ASN A 237 -5.18 -16.10 0.61
CA ASN A 237 -3.98 -15.93 -0.19
C ASN A 237 -2.94 -16.99 0.22
N PRO A 238 -2.49 -17.85 -0.71
CA PRO A 238 -1.52 -18.90 -0.40
C PRO A 238 -0.15 -18.37 0.07
N PHE A 239 0.15 -17.10 -0.21
CA PHE A 239 1.42 -16.48 0.14
C PHE A 239 1.29 -15.58 1.37
N GLN A 240 2.30 -15.63 2.25
CA GLN A 240 2.37 -14.84 3.48
C GLN A 240 3.81 -14.39 3.75
N TYR A 241 3.96 -13.16 4.25
CA TYR A 241 5.24 -12.59 4.69
C TYR A 241 5.64 -13.13 6.07
N ASN A 242 6.07 -14.40 6.11
CA ASN A 242 6.45 -15.11 7.32
C ASN A 242 7.92 -15.57 7.28
N LEU A 243 8.38 -16.19 8.37
CA LEU A 243 9.75 -16.68 8.47
C LEU A 243 10.08 -17.80 7.46
N LYS A 244 9.09 -18.57 7.01
CA LYS A 244 9.28 -19.53 5.90
C LYS A 244 9.83 -18.83 4.67
N TYR A 245 9.19 -17.73 4.26
CA TYR A 245 9.64 -16.90 3.14
C TYR A 245 10.99 -16.19 3.44
N ALA A 246 11.13 -15.64 4.65
CA ALA A 246 12.33 -14.90 5.06
C ALA A 246 13.61 -15.76 5.02
N ARG A 247 13.49 -17.07 5.26
CA ARG A 247 14.63 -18.02 5.34
C ARG A 247 15.01 -18.67 4.00
N LEU A 248 14.26 -18.44 2.92
CA LEU A 248 14.57 -19.01 1.60
C LEU A 248 15.85 -18.42 0.99
N ALA A 249 16.62 -19.25 0.28
CA ALA A 249 17.79 -18.78 -0.47
C ALA A 249 17.42 -17.86 -1.65
N SER A 250 16.30 -18.18 -2.31
CA SER A 250 15.69 -17.41 -3.38
C SER A 250 14.20 -17.73 -3.39
N HIS A 251 13.36 -16.78 -3.83
CA HIS A 251 11.92 -16.94 -3.85
C HIS A 251 11.33 -16.80 -5.25
N THR A 252 10.32 -17.65 -5.51
CA THR A 252 9.53 -17.67 -6.73
C THR A 252 8.09 -17.99 -6.34
N LEU A 253 7.15 -17.17 -6.81
CA LEU A 253 5.72 -17.48 -6.73
C LEU A 253 5.45 -18.61 -7.73
N ASP A 254 4.95 -19.74 -7.25
CA ASP A 254 4.74 -20.94 -8.06
C ASP A 254 3.29 -21.41 -7.95
N THR A 255 2.57 -21.33 -9.07
CA THR A 255 1.17 -21.76 -9.18
C THR A 255 1.02 -23.23 -9.60
N SER A 256 2.11 -23.93 -9.90
CA SER A 256 2.08 -25.30 -10.45
C SER A 256 1.50 -26.33 -9.48
N THR A 257 1.64 -26.11 -8.17
CA THR A 257 1.10 -26.99 -7.12
C THR A 257 -0.34 -26.66 -6.73
N LEU A 258 -0.90 -25.56 -7.24
CA LEU A 258 -2.27 -25.15 -6.95
C LEU A 258 -3.24 -25.77 -7.95
N THR A 259 -4.37 -26.28 -7.48
CA THR A 259 -5.45 -26.81 -8.33
C THR A 259 -6.56 -25.78 -8.54
N ASP A 260 -6.84 -24.98 -7.52
CA ASP A 260 -7.87 -23.95 -7.49
C ASP A 260 -7.46 -22.70 -8.31
N ASN A 261 -8.27 -22.33 -9.30
CA ASN A 261 -8.00 -21.21 -10.19
C ASN A 261 -8.08 -19.84 -9.50
N PHE A 262 -8.97 -19.69 -8.53
CA PHE A 262 -9.07 -18.44 -7.77
C PHE A 262 -7.84 -18.27 -6.87
N LYS A 263 -7.40 -19.33 -6.19
CA LYS A 263 -6.12 -19.30 -5.43
C LYS A 263 -4.91 -19.03 -6.32
N LYS A 264 -4.90 -19.50 -7.57
CA LYS A 264 -3.87 -19.12 -8.56
C LYS A 264 -3.92 -17.63 -8.88
N LYS A 265 -5.11 -17.07 -9.13
CA LYS A 265 -5.28 -15.62 -9.33
C LYS A 265 -4.76 -14.84 -8.12
N LEU A 266 -5.17 -15.21 -6.91
CA LEU A 266 -4.70 -14.60 -5.67
C LEU A 266 -3.17 -14.71 -5.50
N LEU A 267 -2.58 -15.87 -5.79
CA LEU A 267 -1.13 -16.03 -5.71
C LEU A 267 -0.42 -15.10 -6.72
N ARG A 268 -0.97 -14.96 -7.93
CA ARG A 268 -0.43 -14.08 -8.98
C ARG A 268 -0.49 -12.60 -8.61
N GLU A 269 -1.53 -12.14 -7.91
CA GLU A 269 -1.62 -10.75 -7.43
C GLU A 269 -0.39 -10.32 -6.63
N ASN A 270 0.20 -11.23 -5.85
CA ASN A 270 1.37 -10.93 -5.02
C ASN A 270 2.61 -10.53 -5.83
N CYS A 271 2.67 -10.76 -7.15
CA CYS A 271 3.82 -10.30 -7.93
C CYS A 271 3.93 -8.77 -7.95
N THR A 272 2.80 -8.06 -7.73
CA THR A 272 2.72 -6.60 -7.71
C THR A 272 3.23 -6.01 -6.38
N ASP A 273 3.39 -6.84 -5.36
CA ASP A 273 3.97 -6.47 -4.08
C ASP A 273 5.50 -6.38 -4.13
N PHE A 274 6.13 -6.81 -5.23
CA PHE A 274 7.58 -6.81 -5.38
C PHE A 274 8.04 -5.84 -6.46
N LEU A 275 9.20 -5.23 -6.23
CA LEU A 275 9.85 -4.33 -7.17
C LEU A 275 11.20 -4.88 -7.63
N ASP A 276 11.44 -4.83 -8.94
CA ASP A 276 12.76 -5.14 -9.50
C ASP A 276 13.82 -4.14 -9.01
N ILE A 277 14.97 -4.67 -8.59
CA ILE A 277 16.10 -3.86 -8.13
C ILE A 277 16.65 -2.95 -9.24
N ALA A 278 16.65 -3.39 -10.51
CA ALA A 278 17.10 -2.54 -11.61
C ALA A 278 16.12 -1.40 -11.89
N ALA A 279 14.81 -1.67 -11.84
CA ALA A 279 13.78 -0.64 -11.95
C ALA A 279 13.81 0.35 -10.78
N PHE A 280 14.04 -0.12 -9.54
CA PHE A 280 14.26 0.73 -8.37
C PHE A 280 15.43 1.70 -8.57
N TYR A 281 16.57 1.20 -9.04
CA TYR A 281 17.72 2.07 -9.31
C TYR A 281 17.49 2.98 -10.51
N GLY A 282 16.76 2.53 -11.54
CA GLY A 282 16.41 3.35 -12.68
C GLY A 282 15.50 4.54 -12.36
N LEU A 283 14.74 4.52 -11.25
CA LEU A 283 14.06 5.72 -10.74
C LEU A 283 15.02 6.89 -10.48
N HIS A 284 16.30 6.61 -10.18
CA HIS A 284 17.30 7.65 -9.94
C HIS A 284 17.71 8.38 -11.23
N ALA A 285 17.43 7.80 -12.39
CA ALA A 285 17.81 8.32 -13.70
C ALA A 285 16.90 9.46 -14.22
N ASN A 286 15.98 9.96 -13.39
CA ASN A 286 15.03 11.02 -13.73
C ASN A 286 15.59 12.46 -13.60
N GLY A 287 16.88 12.59 -13.27
CA GLY A 287 17.59 13.86 -13.09
C GLY A 287 17.47 14.49 -11.69
N ALA A 288 16.78 13.84 -10.75
CA ALA A 288 16.65 14.31 -9.36
C ALA A 288 17.09 13.25 -8.31
N GLY A 289 17.48 12.06 -8.75
CA GLY A 289 17.92 10.97 -7.88
C GLY A 289 19.37 11.08 -7.43
N LYS A 290 19.68 10.46 -6.28
CA LYS A 290 21.02 10.35 -5.70
C LYS A 290 21.34 8.91 -5.35
N MET A 291 22.25 8.28 -6.09
CA MET A 291 22.69 6.91 -5.84
C MET A 291 24.12 6.88 -5.30
N TYR A 292 24.29 6.53 -4.04
CA TYR A 292 25.60 6.32 -3.42
C TYR A 292 26.14 4.95 -3.82
N VAL A 293 27.46 4.82 -3.93
CA VAL A 293 28.11 3.59 -4.38
C VAL A 293 29.37 3.34 -3.58
N ASP A 294 29.66 2.06 -3.32
CA ASP A 294 30.89 1.64 -2.65
C ASP A 294 31.11 2.44 -1.34
N THR A 295 32.32 2.95 -1.11
CA THR A 295 32.67 3.83 0.02
C THR A 295 32.69 5.31 -0.36
N GLN A 296 32.11 5.68 -1.51
CA GLN A 296 32.14 7.05 -2.01
C GLN A 296 31.13 7.95 -1.27
N ASN A 297 31.57 9.15 -0.88
CA ASN A 297 30.74 10.14 -0.21
C ASN A 297 29.85 10.95 -1.18
N GLU A 298 30.22 11.01 -2.47
CA GLU A 298 29.44 11.71 -3.48
C GLU A 298 28.55 10.73 -4.26
N PRO A 299 27.26 11.05 -4.46
CA PRO A 299 26.35 10.18 -5.19
C PRO A 299 26.49 10.32 -6.72
N LEU A 300 26.15 9.26 -7.43
CA LEU A 300 25.83 9.32 -8.86
C LEU A 300 24.48 10.05 -9.03
N ILE A 301 24.50 11.08 -9.88
CA ILE A 301 23.32 11.89 -10.25
C ILE A 301 23.07 11.89 -11.76
N GLU A 302 24.11 11.64 -12.55
CA GLU A 302 24.02 11.62 -14.01
C GLU A 302 23.34 10.35 -14.50
N LYS A 303 22.37 10.51 -15.40
CA LYS A 303 21.61 9.40 -16.02
C LYS A 303 22.52 8.32 -16.59
N SER A 304 23.57 8.71 -17.31
CA SER A 304 24.52 7.79 -17.93
C SER A 304 25.33 7.01 -16.90
N ALA A 305 25.73 7.64 -15.79
CA ALA A 305 26.47 7.00 -14.71
C ALA A 305 25.59 5.99 -13.95
N ILE A 306 24.31 6.35 -13.73
CA ILE A 306 23.31 5.48 -13.11
C ILE A 306 23.05 4.26 -14.01
N TYR A 307 22.84 4.47 -15.31
CA TYR A 307 22.65 3.37 -16.26
C TYR A 307 23.87 2.44 -16.33
N ALA A 308 25.08 3.01 -16.36
CA ALA A 308 26.32 2.24 -16.33
C ALA A 308 26.45 1.39 -15.05
N ARG A 309 25.96 1.87 -13.90
CA ARG A 309 25.98 1.10 -12.64
C ARG A 309 25.02 -0.10 -12.68
N ILE A 310 23.89 -0.01 -13.37
CA ILE A 310 22.92 -1.11 -13.50
C ILE A 310 23.11 -1.97 -14.76
N GLN A 311 24.16 -1.72 -15.56
CA GLN A 311 24.33 -2.33 -16.88
C GLN A 311 24.43 -3.87 -16.89
N ASN A 312 24.76 -4.48 -15.75
CA ASN A 312 24.94 -5.91 -15.62
C ASN A 312 23.70 -6.66 -15.11
N PHE A 313 22.61 -5.94 -14.79
CA PHE A 313 21.31 -6.58 -14.61
C PHE A 313 20.74 -7.02 -15.96
N HIS A 314 20.10 -8.18 -15.97
CA HIS A 314 19.39 -8.66 -17.15
C HIS A 314 18.12 -7.83 -17.41
N SER A 315 17.48 -7.32 -16.34
CA SER A 315 16.29 -6.47 -16.42
C SER A 315 16.58 -4.98 -16.68
N ARG A 316 17.83 -4.58 -16.88
CA ARG A 316 18.26 -3.17 -17.04
C ARG A 316 17.52 -2.34 -18.10
N ASN A 317 16.88 -3.01 -19.07
CA ASN A 317 16.13 -2.39 -20.16
C ASN A 317 14.62 -2.71 -20.13
N ARG A 318 14.08 -3.04 -18.96
CA ARG A 318 12.65 -3.39 -18.80
C ARG A 318 11.87 -2.25 -18.18
N PHE A 319 10.75 -1.90 -18.78
CA PHE A 319 9.73 -1.09 -18.13
C PHE A 319 8.56 -1.97 -17.70
N TYR A 320 8.18 -1.87 -16.44
CA TYR A 320 7.09 -2.64 -15.85
C TYR A 320 5.84 -1.76 -15.70
N LEU A 321 4.69 -2.20 -16.21
CA LEU A 321 3.42 -1.53 -16.03
C LEU A 321 2.51 -2.39 -15.14
N TYR A 322 2.10 -1.82 -14.02
CA TYR A 322 1.06 -2.37 -13.16
C TYR A 322 -0.18 -1.47 -13.22
N ILE A 323 -1.33 -2.10 -13.41
CA ILE A 323 -2.64 -1.45 -13.45
C ILE A 323 -3.49 -2.08 -12.34
N GLN A 324 -3.83 -1.27 -11.33
CA GLN A 324 -4.85 -1.58 -10.34
C GLN A 324 -6.21 -1.10 -10.86
N SER A 325 -7.27 -1.82 -10.54
CA SER A 325 -8.64 -1.46 -10.92
C SER A 325 -9.61 -1.76 -9.77
N ASN A 326 -10.86 -2.12 -10.10
CA ASN A 326 -11.95 -2.32 -9.16
C ASN A 326 -11.53 -3.17 -7.95
N ARG A 327 -11.98 -2.78 -6.76
CA ARG A 327 -11.75 -3.53 -5.51
C ARG A 327 -10.28 -3.74 -5.16
N GLN A 328 -9.42 -2.81 -5.58
CA GLN A 328 -7.96 -2.83 -5.38
C GLN A 328 -7.26 -4.10 -5.91
N ARG A 329 -7.88 -4.76 -6.91
CA ARG A 329 -7.31 -5.90 -7.65
C ARG A 329 -6.60 -5.43 -8.91
N SER A 330 -5.81 -6.31 -9.55
CA SER A 330 -5.24 -6.02 -10.86
C SER A 330 -6.33 -5.76 -11.92
N TYR A 331 -5.97 -5.02 -12.95
CA TYR A 331 -6.81 -4.82 -14.12
C TYR A 331 -7.30 -6.14 -14.71
N ASN A 332 -8.58 -6.17 -15.05
CA ASN A 332 -9.29 -7.33 -15.58
C ASN A 332 -9.27 -8.59 -14.67
N PHE A 333 -9.01 -8.45 -13.36
CA PHE A 333 -9.04 -9.60 -12.42
C PHE A 333 -10.40 -10.32 -12.42
N TYR A 334 -11.49 -9.56 -12.53
CA TYR A 334 -12.87 -10.04 -12.57
C TYR A 334 -13.40 -10.29 -13.98
N ASN A 335 -12.55 -10.25 -15.01
CA ASN A 335 -12.93 -10.40 -16.42
C ASN A 335 -13.95 -9.35 -16.93
N ASN A 336 -14.05 -8.18 -16.29
CA ASN A 336 -15.01 -7.12 -16.62
C ASN A 336 -14.48 -6.09 -17.64
N TYR A 337 -13.22 -6.22 -18.08
CA TYR A 337 -12.58 -5.30 -19.02
C TYR A 337 -12.31 -5.89 -20.41
N ALA A 338 -12.81 -7.09 -20.71
CA ALA A 338 -12.81 -7.58 -22.09
C ALA A 338 -13.51 -6.56 -23.01
N TYR A 339 -13.00 -6.42 -24.24
CA TYR A 339 -13.54 -5.51 -25.24
C TYR A 339 -14.99 -5.90 -25.57
N SER A 340 -15.25 -7.20 -25.75
CA SER A 340 -16.59 -7.77 -25.93
C SER A 340 -16.60 -9.26 -25.55
N ASP A 341 -17.77 -9.89 -25.54
CA ASP A 341 -17.91 -11.32 -25.26
C ASP A 341 -17.10 -12.22 -26.21
N ASP A 342 -16.87 -11.75 -27.45
CA ASP A 342 -16.12 -12.47 -28.49
C ASP A 342 -14.66 -11.98 -28.62
N ASN A 343 -14.28 -10.87 -27.97
CA ASN A 343 -12.93 -10.31 -28.01
C ASN A 343 -12.37 -10.17 -26.58
N ALA A 344 -11.52 -11.12 -26.22
CA ALA A 344 -10.88 -11.16 -24.90
C ALA A 344 -9.80 -10.08 -24.70
N ASN A 345 -9.38 -9.35 -25.75
CA ASN A 345 -8.46 -8.22 -25.60
C ASN A 345 -9.08 -7.17 -24.68
N ASP A 346 -8.26 -6.54 -23.85
CA ASP A 346 -8.70 -5.59 -22.82
C ASP A 346 -7.89 -4.30 -22.83
N LEU A 347 -6.93 -4.15 -23.75
CA LEU A 347 -6.18 -2.91 -23.97
C LEU A 347 -5.55 -2.85 -25.37
N LYS A 348 -5.18 -1.65 -25.80
CA LYS A 348 -4.25 -1.41 -26.93
C LYS A 348 -2.94 -0.83 -26.40
N ILE A 349 -1.80 -1.27 -26.94
CA ILE A 349 -0.47 -0.87 -26.42
C ILE A 349 0.56 -0.71 -27.53
N GLY A 350 1.54 0.17 -27.32
CA GLY A 350 2.61 0.40 -28.28
C GLY A 350 3.63 1.42 -27.80
N THR A 351 4.57 1.77 -28.67
CA THR A 351 5.62 2.78 -28.42
C THR A 351 5.23 4.18 -28.92
N SER A 352 4.08 4.32 -29.57
CA SER A 352 3.49 5.58 -30.02
C SER A 352 1.96 5.47 -29.98
N ALA A 353 1.28 6.60 -29.80
CA ALA A 353 -0.18 6.69 -29.84
C ALA A 353 -0.77 6.26 -31.20
N ASP A 354 0.01 6.37 -32.29
CA ASP A 354 -0.46 6.05 -33.65
C ASP A 354 -0.28 4.57 -34.04
N THR A 355 0.43 3.78 -33.23
CA THR A 355 0.85 2.41 -33.57
C THR A 355 0.46 1.40 -32.50
N LEU A 356 -0.71 1.59 -31.88
CA LEU A 356 -1.19 0.73 -30.81
C LEU A 356 -1.75 -0.59 -31.36
N THR A 357 -1.47 -1.69 -30.67
CA THR A 357 -1.99 -3.02 -31.01
C THR A 357 -2.84 -3.58 -29.88
N GLU A 358 -4.00 -4.15 -30.21
CA GLU A 358 -4.85 -4.84 -29.24
C GLU A 358 -4.15 -6.05 -28.63
N THR A 359 -4.31 -6.23 -27.31
CA THR A 359 -3.77 -7.36 -26.57
C THR A 359 -4.51 -7.54 -25.23
N THR A 360 -4.05 -8.50 -24.42
CA THR A 360 -4.52 -8.72 -23.07
C THR A 360 -3.52 -8.22 -22.04
N PHE A 361 -4.02 -7.65 -20.94
CA PHE A 361 -3.22 -7.24 -19.81
C PHE A 361 -2.74 -8.47 -19.04
N ALA A 362 -1.57 -8.96 -19.40
CA ALA A 362 -0.72 -9.79 -18.54
C ALA A 362 0.52 -10.16 -19.33
N THR A 363 1.60 -10.46 -18.61
CA THR A 363 2.74 -11.18 -19.18
C THR A 363 2.63 -12.63 -18.74
N GLN A 364 2.26 -13.54 -19.66
CA GLN A 364 2.05 -14.96 -19.36
C GLN A 364 1.02 -15.21 -18.23
N GLY A 365 -0.02 -14.37 -18.13
CA GLY A 365 -1.05 -14.48 -17.09
C GLY A 365 -0.69 -13.89 -15.73
N TRP A 366 0.50 -13.29 -15.58
CA TRP A 366 0.85 -12.49 -14.40
C TRP A 366 0.38 -11.04 -14.56
N PRO A 367 -0.17 -10.39 -13.51
CA PRO A 367 -0.81 -9.07 -13.56
C PRO A 367 0.20 -7.91 -13.66
N ILE A 368 1.08 -8.00 -14.64
CA ILE A 368 2.13 -7.03 -14.95
C ILE A 368 2.43 -7.10 -16.45
N HIS A 369 2.56 -5.95 -17.09
CA HIS A 369 3.00 -5.88 -18.48
C HIS A 369 4.48 -5.48 -18.54
N VAL A 370 5.30 -6.25 -19.28
CA VAL A 370 6.76 -6.02 -19.37
C VAL A 370 7.12 -5.53 -20.77
N PHE A 371 7.64 -4.31 -20.84
CA PHE A 371 8.13 -3.72 -22.07
C PHE A 371 9.65 -3.85 -22.18
N GLN A 372 10.11 -4.37 -23.32
CA GLN A 372 11.53 -4.53 -23.64
C GLN A 372 11.84 -4.16 -25.11
N GLN A 373 10.94 -3.44 -25.78
CA GLN A 373 11.13 -3.06 -27.18
C GLN A 373 12.15 -1.90 -27.28
N SER A 374 13.15 -2.06 -28.16
CA SER A 374 14.02 -0.96 -28.54
C SER A 374 13.22 0.10 -29.31
N GLN A 375 13.50 1.37 -29.05
CA GLN A 375 12.92 2.48 -29.80
C GLN A 375 14.05 3.18 -30.57
N THR A 376 13.79 3.57 -31.81
CA THR A 376 14.81 4.15 -32.68
C THR A 376 15.07 5.61 -32.31
N GLY A 377 16.36 5.98 -32.21
CA GLY A 377 16.78 7.37 -32.01
C GLY A 377 17.80 7.56 -30.89
N THR A 378 18.32 8.79 -30.77
CA THR A 378 19.23 9.22 -29.68
C THR A 378 18.45 9.93 -28.56
N GLN A 379 17.18 9.56 -28.37
CA GLN A 379 16.31 10.28 -27.45
C GLN A 379 16.71 10.03 -25.99
N ASP A 380 16.55 11.06 -25.17
CA ASP A 380 16.81 10.99 -23.74
C ASP A 380 15.69 10.29 -22.96
N VAL A 381 14.55 10.08 -23.61
CA VAL A 381 13.35 9.43 -23.09
C VAL A 381 12.72 8.55 -24.17
N HIS A 382 12.05 7.49 -23.75
CA HIS A 382 11.22 6.62 -24.58
C HIS A 382 9.76 6.76 -24.21
N GLN A 383 8.87 6.44 -25.16
CA GLN A 383 7.43 6.53 -24.98
C GLN A 383 6.77 5.16 -24.90
N ILE A 384 5.74 5.07 -24.06
CA ILE A 384 4.86 3.90 -23.97
C ILE A 384 3.44 4.43 -23.99
N ALA A 385 2.67 4.03 -24.98
CA ALA A 385 1.29 4.48 -25.16
C ALA A 385 0.33 3.32 -24.92
N LEU A 386 -0.80 3.60 -24.29
CA LEU A 386 -1.85 2.63 -24.02
C LEU A 386 -3.25 3.23 -24.15
N GLN A 387 -4.20 2.40 -24.58
CA GLN A 387 -5.63 2.65 -24.43
C GLN A 387 -6.24 1.50 -23.64
N LEU A 388 -7.09 1.83 -22.67
CA LEU A 388 -7.78 0.85 -21.82
C LEU A 388 -9.24 0.75 -22.27
N THR A 389 -9.91 -0.36 -22.00
CA THR A 389 -11.33 -0.48 -22.36
C THR A 389 -12.19 0.32 -21.40
N THR A 390 -13.27 0.89 -21.92
CA THR A 390 -14.23 1.71 -21.19
C THR A 390 -15.63 1.48 -21.74
N ASP A 391 -16.66 1.76 -20.94
CA ASP A 391 -18.05 1.87 -21.36
C ASP A 391 -18.48 3.34 -21.53
N SER A 392 -17.51 4.26 -21.53
CA SER A 392 -17.72 5.71 -21.55
C SER A 392 -18.55 6.23 -20.37
N TYR A 393 -18.51 5.55 -19.23
CA TYR A 393 -19.09 6.05 -17.98
C TYR A 393 -18.46 7.38 -17.57
N GLN A 394 -19.31 8.35 -17.21
CA GLN A 394 -18.92 9.74 -16.95
C GLN A 394 -17.86 9.91 -15.85
N ASP A 395 -17.86 9.03 -14.86
CA ASP A 395 -16.95 9.12 -13.71
C ASP A 395 -15.71 8.22 -13.89
N ALA A 396 -15.47 7.74 -15.12
CA ALA A 396 -14.26 7.02 -15.46
C ALA A 396 -13.00 7.86 -15.17
N GLY A 397 -12.04 7.24 -14.49
CA GLY A 397 -10.85 7.92 -14.01
C GLY A 397 -9.61 7.03 -14.07
N LEU A 398 -8.48 7.68 -14.35
CA LEU A 398 -7.15 7.10 -14.24
C LEU A 398 -6.29 7.99 -13.36
N PHE A 399 -5.55 7.38 -12.44
CA PHE A 399 -4.54 8.05 -11.63
C PHE A 399 -3.18 7.38 -11.75
N VAL A 400 -2.15 8.16 -12.04
CA VAL A 400 -0.76 7.69 -12.06
C VAL A 400 -0.12 7.90 -10.70
N HIS A 401 -0.03 6.82 -9.93
CA HIS A 401 0.64 6.83 -8.64
C HIS A 401 2.16 6.97 -8.80
N THR A 402 2.74 6.16 -9.70
CA THR A 402 4.15 6.25 -10.08
C THR A 402 4.27 6.18 -11.61
N GLY A 403 5.11 7.04 -12.18
CA GLY A 403 5.30 7.17 -13.63
C GLY A 403 5.32 8.63 -14.06
N VAL A 404 5.65 8.88 -15.33
CA VAL A 404 5.64 10.24 -15.90
C VAL A 404 4.75 10.25 -17.14
N LEU A 405 3.62 10.95 -17.05
CA LEU A 405 2.73 11.16 -18.19
C LEU A 405 3.25 12.24 -19.13
N ALA A 406 3.13 11.99 -20.42
CA ALA A 406 3.28 12.95 -21.50
C ALA A 406 1.95 13.35 -22.15
N SER A 407 0.89 12.56 -21.97
CA SER A 407 -0.47 12.91 -22.38
C SER A 407 -1.07 14.00 -21.47
N ALA A 408 -2.19 14.59 -21.90
CA ALA A 408 -2.93 15.57 -21.12
C ALA A 408 -3.39 14.98 -19.78
N GLN A 409 -3.25 15.76 -18.71
CA GLN A 409 -3.50 15.32 -17.33
C GLN A 409 -3.65 16.49 -16.36
N GLU A 410 -4.31 16.22 -15.24
CA GLU A 410 -4.54 17.10 -14.10
C GLU A 410 -3.82 16.54 -12.87
N GLU A 411 -2.56 16.92 -12.64
CA GLU A 411 -1.76 16.42 -11.51
C GLU A 411 -1.70 14.89 -11.36
N ASN A 412 -1.46 14.17 -12.46
CA ASN A 412 -1.52 12.70 -12.63
C ASN A 412 -2.92 12.10 -12.76
N PHE A 413 -4.00 12.88 -12.73
CA PHE A 413 -5.33 12.41 -13.11
C PHE A 413 -5.55 12.53 -14.61
N VAL A 414 -6.15 11.51 -15.22
CA VAL A 414 -6.63 11.52 -16.61
C VAL A 414 -8.09 11.09 -16.56
N ARG A 415 -9.01 11.96 -16.95
CA ARG A 415 -10.46 11.78 -16.82
C ARG A 415 -11.21 12.61 -17.86
N GLN A 416 -12.52 12.41 -18.00
CA GLN A 416 -13.40 13.17 -18.90
C GLN A 416 -12.79 13.29 -20.32
N GLU A 417 -12.72 14.47 -20.93
CA GLU A 417 -12.19 14.66 -22.29
C GLU A 417 -10.71 14.28 -22.45
N ASN A 418 -9.95 14.19 -21.35
CA ASN A 418 -8.56 13.72 -21.39
C ASN A 418 -8.47 12.18 -21.43
N LEU A 419 -9.54 11.46 -21.07
CA LEU A 419 -9.59 10.00 -20.98
C LEU A 419 -10.58 9.37 -21.97
N LEU A 420 -11.78 9.91 -22.09
CA LEU A 420 -12.89 9.36 -22.87
C LEU A 420 -12.88 9.95 -24.28
N GLN A 421 -13.13 9.10 -25.27
CA GLN A 421 -13.16 9.51 -26.67
C GLN A 421 -14.59 9.85 -27.11
N GLU A 422 -14.75 10.90 -27.90
CA GLU A 422 -16.02 11.22 -28.55
C GLU A 422 -16.15 10.47 -29.88
N ALA A 423 -17.36 9.99 -30.18
CA ALA A 423 -17.65 9.35 -31.46
C ALA A 423 -17.53 10.36 -32.61
N THR A 424 -16.85 9.97 -33.69
CA THR A 424 -16.78 10.75 -34.93
C THR A 424 -17.91 10.35 -35.89
N GLU A 425 -18.35 11.28 -36.75
CA GLU A 425 -19.42 11.03 -37.74
C GLU A 425 -19.08 9.87 -38.70
N ASP A 426 -17.79 9.63 -38.96
CA ASP A 426 -17.30 8.57 -39.83
C ASP A 426 -17.05 7.23 -39.11
N GLY A 427 -17.24 7.17 -37.78
CA GLY A 427 -17.02 5.97 -36.96
C GLY A 427 -15.57 5.51 -36.89
N SER A 428 -14.60 6.38 -37.21
CA SER A 428 -13.17 6.06 -37.17
C SER A 428 -12.61 5.93 -35.74
N VAL A 429 -13.30 6.50 -34.75
CA VAL A 429 -12.95 6.42 -33.32
C VAL A 429 -13.72 5.30 -32.64
N ASP A 430 -12.98 4.41 -31.98
CA ASP A 430 -13.52 3.30 -31.20
C ASP A 430 -13.73 3.71 -29.74
N THR A 431 -14.97 4.12 -29.40
CA THR A 431 -15.34 4.62 -28.07
C THR A 431 -15.37 3.54 -26.98
N ASN A 432 -15.10 2.28 -27.31
CA ASN A 432 -14.89 1.23 -26.30
C ASN A 432 -13.47 1.28 -25.70
N TYR A 433 -12.60 2.15 -26.24
CA TYR A 433 -11.29 2.45 -25.69
C TYR A 433 -11.17 3.92 -25.25
N THR A 434 -10.31 4.17 -24.28
CA THR A 434 -9.91 5.51 -23.85
C THR A 434 -9.09 6.23 -24.93
N HIS A 435 -8.89 7.54 -24.80
CA HIS A 435 -7.80 8.24 -25.47
C HIS A 435 -6.44 7.58 -25.13
N PRO A 436 -5.45 7.64 -26.04
CA PRO A 436 -4.11 7.15 -25.75
C PRO A 436 -3.47 7.89 -24.55
N VAL A 437 -3.18 7.14 -23.50
CA VAL A 437 -2.40 7.59 -22.34
C VAL A 437 -0.93 7.28 -22.61
N VAL A 438 -0.08 8.31 -22.57
CA VAL A 438 1.33 8.19 -22.98
C VAL A 438 2.24 8.41 -21.77
N PHE A 439 3.07 7.42 -21.47
CA PHE A 439 4.12 7.46 -20.47
C PHE A 439 5.46 7.76 -21.11
N THR A 440 6.33 8.43 -20.35
CA THR A 440 7.75 8.59 -20.69
C THR A 440 8.63 7.89 -19.68
N THR A 441 9.72 7.31 -20.15
CA THR A 441 10.73 6.65 -19.33
C THR A 441 12.13 7.11 -19.74
N PRO A 442 13.07 7.32 -18.80
CA PRO A 442 14.45 7.63 -19.14
C PRO A 442 15.05 6.60 -20.10
N ALA A 443 15.86 7.06 -21.05
CA ALA A 443 16.50 6.22 -22.06
C ALA A 443 17.98 6.57 -22.27
N MET A 444 18.73 5.60 -22.80
CA MET A 444 20.11 5.68 -23.24
C MET A 444 20.22 5.13 -24.67
N GLY A 445 20.12 6.02 -25.67
CA GLY A 445 20.07 5.62 -27.07
C GLY A 445 18.82 4.78 -27.34
N GLU A 446 18.98 3.61 -27.94
CA GLU A 446 17.85 2.70 -28.24
C GLU A 446 17.37 1.88 -27.04
N HIS A 447 17.94 2.09 -25.85
CA HIS A 447 17.64 1.33 -24.65
C HIS A 447 16.89 2.16 -23.62
N THR A 448 15.69 1.71 -23.28
CA THR A 448 14.98 2.17 -22.08
C THR A 448 15.85 1.87 -20.85
N ILE A 449 15.99 2.81 -19.93
CA ILE A 449 16.51 2.52 -18.58
C ILE A 449 15.40 1.83 -17.79
N ALA A 450 15.73 0.78 -17.05
CA ALA A 450 14.76 0.04 -16.26
C ALA A 450 13.89 0.97 -15.41
N GLY A 451 12.59 0.69 -15.34
CA GLY A 451 11.65 1.54 -14.62
C GLY A 451 10.30 0.88 -14.46
N PHE A 452 9.37 1.56 -13.81
CA PHE A 452 8.00 1.08 -13.72
C PHE A 452 7.00 2.22 -13.65
N ALA A 453 5.75 1.92 -13.98
CA ALA A 453 4.60 2.73 -13.67
C ALA A 453 3.55 1.91 -12.93
N GLN A 454 2.90 2.56 -11.97
CA GLN A 454 1.74 2.05 -11.26
C GLN A 454 0.60 3.02 -11.48
N ILE A 455 -0.49 2.50 -12.02
CA ILE A 455 -1.70 3.28 -12.28
C ILE A 455 -2.90 2.62 -11.61
N ILE A 456 -3.89 3.45 -11.27
CA ILE A 456 -5.22 3.03 -10.83
C ILE A 456 -6.17 3.44 -11.95
N TYR A 457 -7.04 2.53 -12.37
CA TYR A 457 -7.97 2.76 -13.46
C TYR A 457 -9.34 2.17 -13.15
N GLU A 458 -10.36 3.02 -13.23
CA GLU A 458 -11.76 2.65 -13.12
C GLU A 458 -12.47 3.23 -14.34
N GLY A 459 -12.77 2.38 -15.32
CA GLY A 459 -13.28 2.83 -16.62
C GLY A 459 -14.57 2.20 -17.09
N LYS A 460 -15.10 1.25 -16.31
CA LYS A 460 -16.37 0.57 -16.57
C LYS A 460 -17.19 0.48 -15.30
N LEU A 461 -18.51 0.52 -15.44
CA LEU A 461 -19.44 0.23 -14.36
C LEU A 461 -19.22 -1.20 -13.84
N PHE A 462 -19.22 -1.35 -12.52
CA PHE A 462 -19.05 -2.63 -11.85
C PHE A 462 -20.38 -3.08 -11.23
N PHE A 463 -20.83 -4.28 -11.58
CA PHE A 463 -22.11 -4.83 -11.13
C PHE A 463 -21.90 -5.94 -10.10
N VAL A 464 -22.74 -5.98 -9.08
CA VAL A 464 -22.73 -7.02 -8.04
C VAL A 464 -24.11 -7.53 -7.77
N GLN A 465 -24.20 -8.85 -7.56
CA GLN A 465 -25.43 -9.53 -7.22
C GLN A 465 -25.52 -9.76 -5.72
N GLU A 466 -26.73 -9.68 -5.17
CA GLU A 466 -26.97 -10.11 -3.82
C GLU A 466 -26.77 -11.63 -3.67
N TYR A 467 -26.27 -12.05 -2.52
CA TYR A 467 -26.21 -13.46 -2.18
C TYR A 467 -27.62 -14.01 -2.01
N ALA A 468 -27.98 -14.96 -2.86
CA ALA A 468 -29.17 -15.78 -2.69
C ALA A 468 -28.76 -17.14 -2.09
N PRO A 469 -29.26 -17.52 -0.90
CA PRO A 469 -29.03 -18.86 -0.38
C PRO A 469 -29.62 -19.92 -1.32
N PRO A 470 -29.07 -21.15 -1.33
CA PRO A 470 -29.67 -22.25 -2.09
C PRO A 470 -31.14 -22.42 -1.73
N PRO A 471 -32.04 -22.64 -2.71
CA PRO A 471 -33.45 -22.82 -2.41
C PRO A 471 -33.66 -24.03 -1.51
N GLU A 472 -34.49 -23.87 -0.48
CA GLU A 472 -34.99 -25.03 0.26
C GLU A 472 -35.84 -25.91 -0.68
N PRO A 473 -35.93 -27.24 -0.45
CA PRO A 473 -36.58 -28.19 -1.38
C PRO A 473 -38.00 -27.81 -1.83
N ASP A 474 -38.72 -27.00 -1.05
CA ASP A 474 -40.11 -26.61 -1.29
C ASP A 474 -40.30 -25.09 -1.50
N GLN A 475 -39.23 -24.31 -1.68
CA GLN A 475 -39.27 -22.86 -1.89
C GLN A 475 -38.82 -22.50 -3.32
N PRO A 476 -39.47 -21.53 -3.99
CA PRO A 476 -38.95 -21.01 -5.25
C PRO A 476 -37.57 -20.37 -5.02
N PRO A 477 -36.65 -20.44 -6.00
CA PRO A 477 -35.36 -19.76 -5.88
C PRO A 477 -35.56 -18.26 -5.73
N LEU A 478 -34.82 -17.67 -4.78
CA LEU A 478 -34.76 -16.23 -4.65
C LEU A 478 -34.04 -15.64 -5.87
N THR A 479 -34.64 -14.61 -6.48
CA THR A 479 -33.99 -13.85 -7.55
C THR A 479 -33.09 -12.80 -6.91
N PRO A 480 -31.75 -12.92 -7.02
CA PRO A 480 -30.85 -11.93 -6.46
C PRO A 480 -31.00 -10.60 -7.19
N GLU A 481 -31.05 -9.50 -6.44
CA GLU A 481 -30.99 -8.15 -7.02
C GLU A 481 -29.58 -7.88 -7.54
N THR A 482 -29.48 -7.14 -8.65
CA THR A 482 -28.20 -6.67 -9.20
C THR A 482 -28.07 -5.18 -8.95
N HIS A 483 -26.93 -4.78 -8.40
CA HIS A 483 -26.60 -3.41 -8.03
C HIS A 483 -25.38 -2.93 -8.82
N ILE A 484 -25.37 -1.65 -9.16
CA ILE A 484 -24.17 -0.95 -9.60
C ILE A 484 -23.40 -0.55 -8.35
N LEU A 485 -22.10 -0.83 -8.28
CA LEU A 485 -21.25 -0.32 -7.22
C LEU A 485 -21.20 1.21 -7.31
N LYS A 486 -21.67 1.85 -6.25
CA LYS A 486 -21.47 3.28 -6.02
C LYS A 486 -20.07 3.47 -5.44
N ASP A 487 -19.52 4.66 -5.58
CA ASP A 487 -18.25 5.04 -4.96
C ASP A 487 -18.12 4.62 -3.50
N ILE A 488 -19.18 4.82 -2.71
CA ILE A 488 -19.17 4.54 -1.26
C ILE A 488 -19.16 3.04 -0.93
N ASP A 489 -19.60 2.17 -1.85
CA ASP A 489 -19.78 0.72 -1.63
C ASP A 489 -18.48 -0.08 -1.59
N ASP A 490 -17.34 0.53 -1.93
CA ASP A 490 -16.05 -0.15 -2.00
C ASP A 490 -14.93 0.66 -1.33
N VAL A 491 -15.29 1.67 -0.52
CA VAL A 491 -14.30 2.52 0.17
C VAL A 491 -13.78 1.89 1.44
N PHE A 492 -14.69 1.46 2.31
CA PHE A 492 -14.38 1.10 3.69
C PHE A 492 -14.20 -0.42 3.82
N GLY A 493 -12.95 -0.86 3.78
CA GLY A 493 -12.52 -2.22 4.10
C GLY A 493 -12.09 -2.39 5.56
N LEU A 494 -11.08 -3.24 5.81
CA LEU A 494 -10.49 -3.51 7.14
C LEU A 494 -11.48 -4.10 8.18
N LEU A 495 -12.49 -4.83 7.70
CA LEU A 495 -13.53 -5.42 8.55
C LEU A 495 -12.99 -6.57 9.42
N ASN A 496 -12.17 -7.46 8.85
CA ASN A 496 -11.63 -8.67 9.50
C ASN A 496 -10.10 -8.62 9.69
N VAL A 497 -9.56 -7.44 9.98
CA VAL A 497 -8.11 -7.25 10.18
C VAL A 497 -7.75 -6.99 11.63
N ARG A 498 -6.53 -7.42 12.00
CA ARG A 498 -5.85 -7.10 13.25
C ARG A 498 -4.60 -6.27 12.99
N SER A 499 -4.32 -5.33 13.88
CA SER A 499 -3.09 -4.52 13.82
C SER A 499 -1.85 -5.42 13.94
N SER A 500 -0.80 -5.13 13.18
CA SER A 500 0.53 -5.72 13.42
C SER A 500 1.20 -5.14 14.67
N VAL A 501 0.80 -3.94 15.10
CA VAL A 501 1.29 -3.28 16.32
C VAL A 501 0.59 -3.88 17.52
N VAL A 502 1.36 -4.53 18.40
CA VAL A 502 0.83 -5.23 19.58
C VAL A 502 0.52 -4.21 20.69
N PRO A 503 -0.72 -4.18 21.22
CA PRO A 503 -1.06 -3.32 22.36
C PRO A 503 -0.43 -3.83 23.66
N ALA A 504 0.05 -2.92 24.50
CA ALA A 504 0.57 -3.23 25.83
C ALA A 504 -0.52 -3.62 26.83
N HIS A 505 -1.77 -3.20 26.59
CA HIS A 505 -2.95 -3.53 27.40
C HIS A 505 -4.25 -3.27 26.62
N ASP A 506 -5.38 -3.81 27.09
CA ASP A 506 -6.69 -3.77 26.39
C ASP A 506 -7.24 -2.35 26.11
N GLN A 507 -6.76 -1.35 26.83
CA GLN A 507 -7.13 0.04 26.60
C GLN A 507 -6.35 0.72 25.46
N GLN A 508 -5.32 0.09 24.90
CA GLN A 508 -4.65 0.58 23.70
C GLN A 508 -5.40 0.12 22.46
N LEU A 509 -6.18 1.04 21.89
CA LEU A 509 -7.05 0.74 20.76
C LEU A 509 -6.36 1.07 19.44
N PRO A 510 -6.51 0.22 18.42
CA PRO A 510 -5.75 0.36 17.19
C PRO A 510 -6.32 1.44 16.25
N THR A 511 -5.41 2.12 15.57
CA THR A 511 -5.65 2.79 14.28
C THR A 511 -4.96 1.97 13.21
N ILE A 512 -5.71 1.52 12.20
CA ILE A 512 -5.19 0.68 11.11
C ILE A 512 -5.38 1.41 9.79
N VAL A 513 -4.33 1.52 8.99
CA VAL A 513 -4.36 2.15 7.66
C VAL A 513 -4.13 1.11 6.58
N ASP A 514 -4.96 1.14 5.53
CA ASP A 514 -4.67 0.46 4.27
C ASP A 514 -3.86 1.42 3.38
N GLU A 515 -2.68 1.00 2.96
CA GLU A 515 -1.78 1.83 2.17
C GLU A 515 -2.11 1.81 0.67
N LYS A 516 -2.97 0.89 0.22
CA LYS A 516 -3.42 0.83 -1.17
C LYS A 516 -4.35 1.99 -1.47
N LEU A 517 -4.01 2.69 -2.55
CA LEU A 517 -4.82 3.79 -3.06
C LEU A 517 -6.05 3.27 -3.80
N GLN A 518 -7.12 4.05 -3.80
CA GLN A 518 -8.32 3.87 -4.62
C GLN A 518 -8.83 5.21 -5.13
N LEU A 519 -9.64 5.18 -6.19
CA LEU A 519 -10.30 6.38 -6.69
C LEU A 519 -11.68 6.49 -6.06
N ILE A 520 -12.04 7.70 -5.62
CA ILE A 520 -13.40 8.03 -5.22
C ILE A 520 -13.72 9.43 -5.69
N ASN A 521 -15.00 9.71 -5.90
CA ASN A 521 -15.46 11.03 -6.26
C ASN A 521 -15.96 11.79 -5.04
N PHE A 522 -15.84 13.11 -5.12
CA PHE A 522 -16.33 14.07 -4.15
C PHE A 522 -17.26 15.06 -4.84
N PRO A 523 -18.43 15.35 -4.27
CA PRO A 523 -19.32 16.36 -4.83
C PRO A 523 -18.63 17.72 -4.82
N ASN A 524 -18.78 18.53 -5.87
CA ASN A 524 -18.22 19.88 -5.94
C ASN A 524 -19.30 20.97 -6.05
N ALA A 525 -18.90 22.25 -6.03
CA ALA A 525 -19.83 23.40 -5.98
C ALA A 525 -20.64 23.61 -7.26
N THR A 526 -20.36 22.84 -8.31
CA THR A 526 -20.94 23.00 -9.66
C THR A 526 -21.84 21.82 -10.06
N ASP A 527 -22.30 21.02 -9.09
CA ASP A 527 -23.02 19.75 -9.32
C ASP A 527 -22.23 18.77 -10.19
N ARG A 528 -20.90 18.91 -10.23
CA ARG A 528 -19.96 17.96 -10.82
C ARG A 528 -19.17 17.26 -9.71
N GLU A 529 -18.31 16.33 -10.08
CA GLU A 529 -17.51 15.58 -9.12
C GLU A 529 -16.00 15.81 -9.32
N ASP A 530 -15.31 16.04 -8.19
CA ASP A 530 -13.85 16.01 -8.12
C ASP A 530 -13.40 14.57 -7.84
N VAL A 531 -12.29 14.12 -8.44
CA VAL A 531 -11.79 12.74 -8.25
C VAL A 531 -10.61 12.77 -7.29
N GLY A 532 -10.67 12.00 -6.21
CA GLY A 532 -9.57 11.83 -5.27
C GLY A 532 -8.96 10.44 -5.32
N ALA A 533 -7.63 10.40 -5.31
CA ALA A 533 -6.87 9.23 -4.92
C ALA A 533 -6.78 9.23 -3.39
N ILE A 534 -7.30 8.19 -2.75
CA ILE A 534 -7.41 8.10 -1.29
C ILE A 534 -6.88 6.77 -0.77
N LYS A 535 -6.44 6.81 0.49
CA LYS A 535 -6.32 5.64 1.37
C LYS A 535 -7.51 5.64 2.31
N TYR A 536 -7.63 4.62 3.14
CA TYR A 536 -8.62 4.63 4.20
C TYR A 536 -8.08 4.02 5.49
N LYS A 537 -8.62 4.48 6.63
CA LYS A 537 -8.25 3.99 7.96
C LYS A 537 -9.46 3.55 8.76
N LYS A 538 -9.22 2.62 9.68
CA LYS A 538 -10.14 2.19 10.73
C LYS A 538 -9.57 2.61 12.08
N VAL A 539 -10.37 3.32 12.87
CA VAL A 539 -10.01 3.77 14.22
C VAL A 539 -10.99 3.15 15.22
N GLU A 540 -10.46 2.47 16.23
CA GLU A 540 -11.27 1.96 17.34
C GLU A 540 -11.14 2.92 18.54
N ASP A 541 -12.27 3.25 19.17
CA ASP A 541 -12.30 4.12 20.34
C ASP A 541 -13.31 3.64 21.40
N GLN A 542 -13.25 4.23 22.59
CA GLN A 542 -14.10 3.86 23.72
C GLN A 542 -14.57 5.11 24.48
N LEU A 543 -15.89 5.22 24.66
CA LEU A 543 -16.54 6.27 25.43
C LEU A 543 -17.06 5.70 26.75
N LEU A 544 -16.92 6.47 27.84
CA LEU A 544 -17.64 6.19 29.08
C LEU A 544 -19.06 6.78 28.97
N ILE A 545 -20.09 5.95 29.16
CA ILE A 545 -21.49 6.41 29.12
C ILE A 545 -21.98 6.68 30.54
N ASP A 546 -21.80 5.73 31.46
CA ASP A 546 -22.19 5.83 32.87
C ASP A 546 -21.10 5.24 33.79
N ASP A 547 -21.31 5.29 35.11
CA ASP A 547 -20.44 4.67 36.12
C ASP A 547 -20.26 3.16 35.87
N GLY A 548 -19.18 2.82 35.17
CA GLY A 548 -18.78 1.45 34.85
C GLY A 548 -19.27 0.89 33.51
N SER A 549 -19.98 1.68 32.68
CA SER A 549 -20.39 1.26 31.33
C SER A 549 -19.62 2.03 30.25
N SER A 550 -19.12 1.29 29.25
CA SER A 550 -18.38 1.87 28.13
C SER A 550 -18.95 1.44 26.79
N LEU A 551 -19.01 2.36 25.84
CA LEU A 551 -19.34 2.09 24.45
C LEU A 551 -18.09 2.07 23.61
N LYS A 552 -17.82 0.92 23.00
CA LYS A 552 -16.77 0.77 21.98
C LYS A 552 -17.34 1.16 20.62
N ARG A 553 -16.62 2.00 19.89
CA ARG A 553 -17.01 2.43 18.55
C ARG A 553 -15.88 2.20 17.57
N VAL A 554 -16.26 2.22 16.31
CA VAL A 554 -15.34 2.09 15.18
C VAL A 554 -15.68 3.19 14.20
N THR A 555 -14.65 3.93 13.78
CA THR A 555 -14.77 4.97 12.78
C THR A 555 -13.91 4.59 11.59
N PHE A 556 -14.51 4.52 10.41
CA PHE A 556 -13.80 4.43 9.14
C PHE A 556 -13.72 5.82 8.54
N GLU A 557 -12.58 6.16 7.94
CA GLU A 557 -12.47 7.41 7.19
C GLU A 557 -11.49 7.31 6.03
N THR A 558 -11.70 8.16 5.04
CA THR A 558 -10.78 8.33 3.92
C THR A 558 -9.65 9.28 4.31
N LEU A 559 -8.45 8.98 3.79
CA LEU A 559 -7.25 9.80 3.91
C LEU A 559 -6.87 10.24 2.50
N LEU A 560 -6.95 11.54 2.25
CA LEU A 560 -6.68 12.06 0.92
C LEU A 560 -5.19 11.97 0.58
N TYR A 561 -4.86 11.33 -0.54
CA TYR A 561 -3.50 11.32 -1.07
C TYR A 561 -3.30 12.43 -2.09
N ARG A 562 -4.21 12.54 -3.07
CA ARG A 562 -4.26 13.62 -4.05
C ARG A 562 -5.69 13.80 -4.57
N ILE A 563 -6.02 14.99 -5.07
CA ILE A 563 -7.31 15.28 -5.70
C ILE A 563 -7.13 16.00 -7.03
N GLY A 564 -7.84 15.55 -8.07
CA GLY A 564 -8.02 16.25 -9.34
C GLY A 564 -9.34 17.03 -9.26
N ARG A 565 -9.26 18.36 -9.35
CA ARG A 565 -10.42 19.25 -9.24
C ARG A 565 -10.92 19.70 -10.60
N ASP A 566 -12.23 19.70 -10.77
CA ASP A 566 -12.86 20.37 -11.90
C ASP A 566 -13.03 21.88 -11.56
N ALA A 567 -11.92 22.61 -11.49
CA ALA A 567 -11.91 24.02 -11.13
C ALA A 567 -11.88 24.91 -12.38
N THR A 568 -12.83 25.84 -12.48
CA THR A 568 -12.66 27.00 -13.37
C THR A 568 -11.39 27.78 -12.95
N PRO A 569 -10.62 28.37 -13.89
CA PRO A 569 -9.30 28.95 -13.63
C PRO A 569 -9.23 30.09 -12.59
N TYR A 570 -10.35 30.53 -12.03
CA TYR A 570 -10.46 31.66 -11.10
C TYR A 570 -10.59 31.28 -9.61
N THR A 571 -10.75 29.99 -9.26
CA THR A 571 -10.82 29.52 -7.86
C THR A 571 -9.64 28.63 -7.48
N GLN A 572 -8.42 29.04 -7.80
CA GLN A 572 -7.23 28.46 -7.18
C GLN A 572 -7.00 29.07 -5.79
N SER A 573 -7.53 28.44 -4.74
CA SER A 573 -6.83 28.31 -3.45
C SER A 573 -7.66 27.51 -2.45
N THR A 574 -7.11 26.43 -1.94
CA THR A 574 -6.78 26.26 -0.51
C THR A 574 -5.91 25.02 -0.39
N GLU A 575 -4.87 25.08 0.45
CA GLU A 575 -3.95 23.97 0.72
C GLU A 575 -4.71 22.72 1.13
N ILE A 576 -4.95 21.82 0.17
CA ILE A 576 -5.31 20.44 0.48
C ILE A 576 -3.99 19.73 0.69
N GLN A 577 -3.67 19.45 1.95
CA GLN A 577 -2.51 18.66 2.29
C GLN A 577 -2.87 17.18 2.19
N ALA A 578 -2.02 16.42 1.52
CA ALA A 578 -2.08 14.96 1.57
C ALA A 578 -2.05 14.54 3.05
N GLU A 579 -3.03 13.74 3.46
CA GLU A 579 -3.14 13.28 4.83
C GLU A 579 -2.14 12.13 5.04
N ASN A 580 -1.26 12.31 6.02
CA ASN A 580 -0.28 11.30 6.39
C ASN A 580 -0.60 10.77 7.78
N THR A 581 -1.19 9.58 7.82
CA THR A 581 -1.42 8.81 9.05
C THR A 581 -0.80 7.43 8.85
N SER A 582 -0.20 6.87 9.90
CA SER A 582 0.29 5.49 9.92
C SER A 582 -0.56 4.64 10.88
N THR A 583 -0.50 3.32 10.71
CA THR A 583 -1.02 2.37 11.71
C THR A 583 -0.33 2.63 13.06
N GLY A 584 -1.11 2.53 14.14
CA GLY A 584 -0.62 2.80 15.49
C GLY A 584 -1.63 2.46 16.57
N LEU A 585 -1.32 2.86 17.81
CA LEU A 585 -2.15 2.64 19.00
C LEU A 585 -2.53 3.97 19.64
N GLN A 586 -3.76 4.06 20.14
CA GLN A 586 -4.23 5.20 20.93
C GLN A 586 -4.58 4.71 22.33
N ASN A 587 -4.09 5.43 23.36
CA ASN A 587 -4.43 5.13 24.74
C ASN A 587 -5.87 5.59 25.00
N SER A 588 -6.77 4.65 25.32
CA SER A 588 -8.02 4.95 26.01
C SER A 588 -7.81 4.95 27.52
N ASN A 589 -8.52 5.80 28.26
CA ASN A 589 -8.47 5.82 29.73
C ASN A 589 -9.89 5.61 30.27
N ASN A 590 -10.06 4.65 31.18
CA ASN A 590 -11.37 4.40 31.83
C ASN A 590 -11.87 5.59 32.67
N ALA A 591 -11.01 6.56 32.99
CA ALA A 591 -11.37 7.76 33.75
C ALA A 591 -11.74 8.97 32.88
N ILE A 592 -11.44 8.97 31.57
CA ILE A 592 -11.70 10.10 30.64
C ILE A 592 -12.08 9.53 29.28
N SER A 593 -13.27 9.88 28.76
CA SER A 593 -13.71 9.49 27.42
C SER A 593 -12.67 9.89 26.36
N THR A 594 -12.06 8.91 25.71
CA THR A 594 -11.17 9.11 24.56
C THR A 594 -12.01 9.00 23.29
N SER A 595 -12.82 10.03 23.06
CA SER A 595 -13.58 10.16 21.83
C SER A 595 -12.65 10.42 20.66
N TYR A 596 -12.78 9.65 19.59
CA TYR A 596 -12.22 9.99 18.30
C TYR A 596 -12.57 11.43 17.91
N ARG A 597 -11.57 12.15 17.39
CA ARG A 597 -11.72 13.48 16.82
C ARG A 597 -11.10 13.45 15.44
N THR A 598 -11.78 14.07 14.48
CA THR A 598 -11.25 14.25 13.14
C THR A 598 -9.99 15.11 13.17
N ASP A 599 -9.04 14.79 12.29
CA ASP A 599 -7.85 15.59 12.10
C ASP A 599 -8.21 16.99 11.57
N LYS A 600 -7.44 18.02 11.95
CA LYS A 600 -7.60 19.36 11.41
C LYS A 600 -7.41 19.32 9.88
N ALA A 601 -8.25 19.92 9.05
CA ALA A 601 -9.22 21.00 9.29
C ALA A 601 -10.70 20.56 9.37
N TYR A 602 -10.97 19.29 9.63
CA TYR A 602 -12.34 18.74 9.67
C TYR A 602 -12.92 18.75 11.08
N PHE A 603 -14.23 18.98 11.18
CA PHE A 603 -14.99 18.80 12.42
C PHE A 603 -16.41 18.29 12.13
N ILE A 604 -17.02 17.68 13.13
CA ILE A 604 -18.38 17.13 13.05
C ILE A 604 -19.35 18.12 13.71
N ASP A 605 -20.31 18.61 12.93
CA ASP A 605 -21.48 19.34 13.43
C ASP A 605 -22.64 18.37 13.68
N VAL A 606 -23.48 18.65 14.67
CA VAL A 606 -24.58 17.77 15.10
C VAL A 606 -25.91 18.49 14.89
N LYS A 607 -26.84 17.84 14.18
CA LYS A 607 -28.21 18.31 13.94
C LYS A 607 -29.20 17.25 14.41
N ASP A 608 -30.05 17.57 15.38
CA ASP A 608 -31.11 16.65 15.78
C ASP A 608 -32.23 16.68 14.73
N PHE A 609 -32.69 15.51 14.27
CA PHE A 609 -33.84 15.35 13.38
C PHE A 609 -34.69 14.13 13.76
N THR A 610 -35.90 14.05 13.21
CA THR A 610 -36.83 12.93 13.47
C THR A 610 -37.03 12.08 12.22
N ASP A 611 -36.75 10.78 12.34
CA ASP A 611 -37.09 9.72 11.36
C ASP A 611 -38.32 8.97 11.87
N ASP A 612 -39.48 9.26 11.27
CA ASP A 612 -40.82 8.88 11.73
C ASP A 612 -41.12 9.28 13.20
N LEU A 613 -40.87 8.38 14.14
CA LEU A 613 -41.08 8.57 15.59
C LEU A 613 -39.75 8.54 16.38
N VAL A 614 -38.63 8.32 15.69
CA VAL A 614 -37.32 8.12 16.29
C VAL A 614 -36.51 9.40 16.16
N LYS A 615 -36.04 9.95 17.29
CA LYS A 615 -35.09 11.06 17.29
C LYS A 615 -33.69 10.55 16.96
N VAL A 616 -33.04 11.19 16.02
CA VAL A 616 -31.69 10.84 15.55
C VAL A 616 -30.79 12.07 15.71
N LYS A 617 -29.59 11.86 16.28
CA LYS A 617 -28.51 12.85 16.21
C LYS A 617 -27.85 12.75 14.85
N GLY A 618 -28.21 13.64 13.95
CA GLY A 618 -27.61 13.76 12.62
C GLY A 618 -26.20 14.33 12.71
N LEU A 619 -25.29 13.82 11.89
CA LEU A 619 -23.91 14.31 11.79
C LEU A 619 -23.69 14.97 10.42
N LEU A 620 -22.92 16.06 10.42
CA LEU A 620 -22.46 16.77 9.22
C LEU A 620 -20.94 16.95 9.29
N LEU A 621 -20.24 16.62 8.21
CA LEU A 621 -18.80 16.81 8.12
C LEU A 621 -18.48 18.20 7.54
N THR A 622 -17.89 19.06 8.37
CA THR A 622 -17.60 20.46 8.02
C THR A 622 -16.10 20.73 8.02
N VAL A 623 -15.66 21.67 7.18
CA VAL A 623 -14.29 22.17 7.14
C VAL A 623 -14.22 23.57 7.78
N VAL A 624 -13.16 23.88 8.53
CA VAL A 624 -12.99 25.14 9.28
C VAL A 624 -13.19 26.41 8.42
N ASN A 625 -12.86 26.36 7.13
CA ASN A 625 -12.98 27.46 6.16
C ASN A 625 -14.29 27.42 5.34
N ALA A 626 -15.25 26.55 5.69
CA ALA A 626 -16.48 26.30 4.95
C ALA A 626 -16.27 25.89 3.48
N SER A 627 -15.10 25.32 3.14
CA SER A 627 -14.90 24.67 1.84
C SER A 627 -15.58 23.31 1.80
N ILE A 628 -15.72 22.76 0.60
CA ILE A 628 -16.21 21.39 0.39
C ILE A 628 -15.23 20.40 1.03
N SER A 629 -15.76 19.42 1.75
CA SER A 629 -14.96 18.39 2.41
C SER A 629 -14.51 17.32 1.42
N THR A 630 -13.22 16.99 1.48
CA THR A 630 -12.59 15.93 0.69
C THR A 630 -12.34 14.67 1.53
N LYS A 631 -13.24 14.42 2.48
CA LYS A 631 -13.21 13.28 3.40
C LYS A 631 -14.58 12.63 3.45
N LYS A 632 -14.61 11.30 3.43
CA LYS A 632 -15.79 10.48 3.72
C LYS A 632 -15.55 9.70 5.01
N MET A 633 -16.60 9.48 5.80
CA MET A 633 -16.54 8.83 7.10
C MET A 633 -17.71 7.87 7.31
N LEU A 634 -17.48 6.80 8.07
CA LEU A 634 -18.52 5.93 8.61
C LEU A 634 -18.30 5.68 10.09
N GLY A 635 -19.31 5.93 10.92
CA GLY A 635 -19.31 5.62 12.34
C GLY A 635 -20.26 4.47 12.70
N LEU A 636 -19.73 3.43 13.37
CA LEU A 636 -20.47 2.26 13.87
C LEU A 636 -20.11 1.97 15.32
N ILE A 637 -20.98 1.25 16.04
CA ILE A 637 -20.59 0.65 17.33
C ILE A 637 -19.95 -0.72 17.11
N ALA A 638 -19.13 -1.18 18.06
CA ALA A 638 -18.40 -2.44 17.93
C ALA A 638 -19.31 -3.67 17.70
N ASP A 639 -20.49 -3.69 18.32
CA ASP A 639 -21.47 -4.77 18.13
C ASP A 639 -22.03 -4.84 16.70
N GLU A 640 -22.21 -3.69 16.04
CA GLU A 640 -22.66 -3.63 14.64
C GLU A 640 -21.56 -4.15 13.71
N LEU A 641 -20.31 -3.75 13.94
CA LEU A 641 -19.17 -4.31 13.20
C LEU A 641 -19.03 -5.82 13.44
N LEU A 642 -19.30 -6.31 14.65
CA LEU A 642 -19.24 -7.75 14.96
C LEU A 642 -20.28 -8.56 14.16
N VAL A 643 -21.48 -8.00 13.95
CA VAL A 643 -22.49 -8.62 13.07
C VAL A 643 -21.97 -8.76 11.63
N LEU A 644 -21.31 -7.73 11.10
CA LEU A 644 -20.70 -7.78 9.76
C LEU A 644 -19.52 -8.76 9.70
N LYS A 645 -18.65 -8.80 10.72
CA LYS A 645 -17.57 -9.80 10.85
C LYS A 645 -18.10 -11.23 10.86
N THR A 646 -19.26 -11.45 11.49
CA THR A 646 -19.89 -12.77 11.55
C THR A 646 -20.27 -13.26 10.15
N LEU A 647 -20.76 -12.38 9.26
CA LEU A 647 -21.01 -12.73 7.86
C LEU A 647 -19.74 -13.22 7.16
N ILE A 648 -18.63 -12.52 7.38
CA ILE A 648 -17.32 -12.85 6.78
C ILE A 648 -16.90 -14.27 7.18
N THR A 649 -16.99 -14.60 8.46
CA THR A 649 -16.62 -15.94 8.95
C THR A 649 -17.59 -17.01 8.50
N THR A 650 -18.90 -16.75 8.51
CA THR A 650 -19.94 -17.73 8.15
C THR A 650 -19.86 -18.13 6.69
N HIS A 651 -19.60 -17.17 5.79
CA HIS A 651 -19.53 -17.43 4.36
C HIS A 651 -18.10 -17.56 3.82
N THR A 652 -17.08 -17.53 4.69
CA THR A 652 -15.65 -17.60 4.31
C THR A 652 -15.29 -16.56 3.25
N LEU A 653 -15.70 -15.32 3.51
CA LEU A 653 -15.60 -14.20 2.56
C LEU A 653 -14.19 -13.62 2.51
N ASN A 654 -13.81 -13.18 1.32
CA ASN A 654 -12.49 -12.64 1.01
C ASN A 654 -12.61 -11.25 0.39
N GLN A 655 -11.57 -10.41 0.52
CA GLN A 655 -11.55 -9.02 0.01
C GLN A 655 -12.85 -8.30 0.37
N THR A 656 -13.06 -8.05 1.67
CA THR A 656 -14.35 -7.57 2.18
C THR A 656 -14.37 -6.05 2.32
N THR A 657 -15.42 -5.43 1.77
CA THR A 657 -15.68 -3.98 1.84
C THR A 657 -17.15 -3.74 2.20
N LEU A 658 -17.48 -2.56 2.72
CA LEU A 658 -18.84 -2.23 3.16
C LEU A 658 -19.74 -1.81 2.00
N PHE A 659 -20.89 -2.45 1.88
CA PHE A 659 -21.90 -2.13 0.87
C PHE A 659 -23.07 -1.33 1.47
N PHE A 660 -23.50 -0.26 0.79
CA PHE A 660 -24.58 0.62 1.24
C PHE A 660 -25.83 0.44 0.37
N LYS A 661 -26.76 -0.41 0.82
CA LYS A 661 -28.06 -0.57 0.14
C LYS A 661 -28.97 0.58 0.54
N LYS A 662 -29.33 1.44 -0.42
CA LYS A 662 -30.22 2.57 -0.16
C LYS A 662 -31.63 2.06 0.14
N GLU A 663 -32.19 2.52 1.25
CA GLU A 663 -33.58 2.22 1.64
C GLU A 663 -34.51 3.34 1.15
N TYR A 664 -34.25 4.59 1.55
CA TYR A 664 -35.06 5.75 1.17
C TYR A 664 -34.32 7.08 1.38
N ASP A 665 -34.82 8.13 0.73
CA ASP A 665 -34.56 9.53 1.07
C ASP A 665 -35.82 10.14 1.68
N GLN A 666 -35.67 10.96 2.71
CA GLN A 666 -36.79 11.60 3.38
C GLN A 666 -36.42 12.99 3.88
N ALA A 667 -37.41 13.87 3.95
CA ALA A 667 -37.31 15.15 4.65
C ALA A 667 -37.91 15.01 6.05
N SER A 668 -37.13 15.36 7.07
CA SER A 668 -37.60 15.35 8.45
C SER A 668 -38.58 16.51 8.72
N PRO A 669 -39.41 16.44 9.78
CA PRO A 669 -40.27 17.54 10.20
C PRO A 669 -39.50 18.84 10.52
N GLU A 670 -38.24 18.73 10.90
CA GLU A 670 -37.32 19.84 11.16
C GLU A 670 -36.74 20.47 9.88
N GLY A 671 -37.04 19.90 8.70
CA GLY A 671 -36.63 20.43 7.39
C GLY A 671 -35.29 19.92 6.88
N PHE A 672 -34.72 18.87 7.48
CA PHE A 672 -33.47 18.25 7.00
C PHE A 672 -33.78 17.13 6.01
N VAL A 673 -33.08 17.11 4.88
CA VAL A 673 -33.09 15.97 3.97
C VAL A 673 -32.04 14.97 4.44
N TYR A 674 -32.42 13.71 4.58
CA TYR A 674 -31.54 12.63 4.98
C TYR A 674 -31.78 11.39 4.13
N SER A 675 -30.75 10.55 4.04
CA SER A 675 -30.82 9.24 3.39
C SER A 675 -30.54 8.14 4.40
N VAL A 676 -31.25 7.03 4.27
CA VAL A 676 -31.06 5.83 5.09
C VAL A 676 -30.57 4.68 4.22
N TYR A 677 -29.54 4.00 4.71
CA TYR A 677 -28.95 2.83 4.06
C TYR A 677 -28.94 1.65 5.02
N ASN A 678 -29.11 0.45 4.48
CA ASN A 678 -28.83 -0.80 5.15
C ASN A 678 -27.42 -1.27 4.78
N LEU A 679 -26.59 -1.51 5.79
CA LEU A 679 -25.22 -1.97 5.60
C LEU A 679 -25.15 -3.47 5.35
N GLY A 680 -24.41 -3.82 4.31
CA GLY A 680 -23.96 -5.18 4.01
C GLY A 680 -22.45 -5.25 3.82
N VAL A 681 -21.99 -6.41 3.39
CA VAL A 681 -20.60 -6.66 3.00
C VAL A 681 -20.60 -7.10 1.54
N ILE A 682 -19.83 -6.43 0.71
CA ILE A 682 -19.46 -6.94 -0.61
C ILE A 682 -18.13 -7.71 -0.47
N ALA A 683 -18.08 -8.91 -1.04
CA ALA A 683 -16.92 -9.77 -0.92
C ALA A 683 -16.79 -10.77 -2.07
N GLU A 684 -15.59 -11.33 -2.19
CA GLU A 684 -15.32 -12.52 -2.99
C GLU A 684 -15.69 -13.77 -2.19
N ASP A 685 -16.50 -14.65 -2.77
CA ASP A 685 -16.76 -15.97 -2.20
C ASP A 685 -15.55 -16.92 -2.41
N SER A 686 -15.71 -18.20 -2.04
CA SER A 686 -14.64 -19.19 -2.22
C SER A 686 -14.24 -19.46 -3.68
N SER A 687 -15.08 -19.10 -4.65
CA SER A 687 -14.84 -19.25 -6.08
C SER A 687 -14.27 -17.98 -6.74
N GLY A 688 -14.25 -16.88 -5.99
CA GLY A 688 -13.86 -15.56 -6.48
C GLY A 688 -14.99 -14.76 -7.12
N GLN A 689 -16.25 -15.21 -6.98
CA GLN A 689 -17.42 -14.44 -7.40
C GLN A 689 -17.66 -13.29 -6.41
N VAL A 690 -17.92 -12.09 -6.93
CA VAL A 690 -18.22 -10.93 -6.09
C VAL A 690 -19.72 -10.87 -5.81
N LEU A 691 -20.09 -10.92 -4.54
CA LEU A 691 -21.48 -10.93 -4.07
C LEU A 691 -21.66 -9.95 -2.90
N ALA A 692 -22.89 -9.42 -2.76
CA ALA A 692 -23.30 -8.62 -1.62
C ALA A 692 -24.07 -9.46 -0.59
N PHE A 693 -23.64 -9.42 0.67
CA PHE A 693 -24.20 -10.15 1.79
C PHE A 693 -24.80 -9.17 2.80
N TYR A 694 -25.97 -9.49 3.35
CA TYR A 694 -26.61 -8.68 4.39
C TYR A 694 -26.83 -9.50 5.66
N PRO A 695 -26.72 -8.86 6.84
CA PRO A 695 -27.05 -9.53 8.09
C PRO A 695 -28.56 -9.72 8.23
N GLU A 696 -28.96 -10.80 8.90
CA GLU A 696 -30.37 -11.03 9.26
C GLU A 696 -30.95 -9.85 10.06
N LYS A 697 -30.14 -9.30 10.97
CA LYS A 697 -30.44 -8.06 11.66
C LYS A 697 -29.85 -6.89 10.89
N SER A 698 -30.70 -6.15 10.19
CA SER A 698 -30.33 -4.93 9.46
C SER A 698 -29.58 -3.93 10.35
N ILE A 699 -28.53 -3.36 9.78
CA ILE A 699 -27.74 -2.28 10.37
C ILE A 699 -28.04 -1.02 9.57
N LYS A 700 -28.86 -0.13 10.13
CA LYS A 700 -29.23 1.13 9.49
C LYS A 700 -28.18 2.19 9.75
N VAL A 701 -27.78 2.89 8.69
CA VAL A 701 -26.95 4.09 8.77
C VAL A 701 -27.62 5.26 8.07
N TYR A 702 -27.39 6.44 8.62
CA TYR A 702 -27.97 7.70 8.20
C TYR A 702 -26.87 8.59 7.60
N THR A 703 -27.24 9.47 6.69
CA THR A 703 -26.39 10.58 6.24
C THR A 703 -27.24 11.81 5.92
N LEU A 704 -26.68 13.00 6.16
CA LEU A 704 -27.28 14.29 5.82
C LEU A 704 -26.54 14.99 4.67
N ASP A 705 -25.31 14.58 4.37
CA ASP A 705 -24.40 15.26 3.44
C ASP A 705 -23.73 14.32 2.43
N HIS A 706 -24.02 13.01 2.48
CA HIS A 706 -23.36 11.96 1.70
C HIS A 706 -21.83 11.86 1.92
N LEU A 707 -21.31 12.48 2.98
CA LEU A 707 -19.90 12.47 3.36
C LEU A 707 -19.69 11.74 4.68
N ILE A 708 -20.54 11.98 5.68
CA ILE A 708 -20.55 11.19 6.92
C ILE A 708 -21.78 10.29 6.99
N PHE A 709 -21.50 9.01 7.18
CA PHE A 709 -22.47 7.96 7.41
C PHE A 709 -22.35 7.51 8.87
N PHE A 710 -23.46 7.24 9.54
CA PHE A 710 -23.41 6.86 10.96
C PHE A 710 -24.60 6.01 11.37
N SER A 711 -24.37 5.05 12.26
CA SER A 711 -25.47 4.38 12.96
C SER A 711 -26.05 5.30 14.04
N GLN A 712 -27.32 5.09 14.38
CA GLN A 712 -28.01 5.90 15.40
C GLN A 712 -27.27 5.85 16.75
N LYS A 713 -26.81 4.67 17.16
CA LYS A 713 -26.09 4.49 18.43
C LYS A 713 -24.71 5.15 18.42
N TYR A 714 -24.05 5.21 17.27
CA TYR A 714 -22.77 5.90 17.15
C TYR A 714 -22.93 7.41 17.39
N SER A 715 -23.95 8.02 16.78
CA SER A 715 -24.15 9.46 16.82
C SER A 715 -24.74 9.99 18.13
N GLU A 716 -25.46 9.15 18.89
CA GLU A 716 -26.03 9.49 20.19
C GLU A 716 -24.98 10.03 21.19
N PHE A 717 -23.75 9.49 21.12
CA PHE A 717 -22.65 9.79 22.05
C PHE A 717 -21.52 10.60 21.41
N ILE A 718 -21.77 11.28 20.27
CA ILE A 718 -20.81 12.21 19.71
C ILE A 718 -20.71 13.44 20.63
N PRO A 719 -19.51 13.79 21.15
CA PRO A 719 -19.35 14.98 21.97
C PRO A 719 -19.75 16.20 21.16
N HIS A 720 -20.58 17.09 21.72
CA HIS A 720 -20.84 18.38 21.10
C HIS A 720 -19.50 19.10 20.91
N ALA A 721 -19.16 19.41 19.65
CA ALA A 721 -17.98 20.20 19.36
C ALA A 721 -18.10 21.54 20.11
N VAL A 722 -17.24 21.76 21.11
CA VAL A 722 -17.05 23.11 21.62
C VAL A 722 -16.45 23.87 20.44
N HIS A 723 -17.24 24.77 19.83
CA HIS A 723 -16.71 25.81 18.96
C HIS A 723 -15.72 26.64 19.78
N THR A 724 -14.50 26.13 19.94
CA THR A 724 -13.37 26.98 20.26
C THR A 724 -13.30 27.90 19.05
N GLN A 725 -13.67 29.16 19.25
CA GLN A 725 -13.42 30.20 18.28
C GLN A 725 -11.93 30.10 17.97
N TYR A 726 -11.59 29.52 16.81
CA TYR A 726 -10.25 29.58 16.29
C TYR A 726 -10.05 31.06 15.97
N SER A 727 -9.51 31.80 16.94
CA SER A 727 -9.14 33.20 16.75
C SER A 727 -8.33 33.27 15.48
N ASN A 728 -8.81 34.06 14.52
CA ASN A 728 -8.11 34.38 13.28
C ASN A 728 -6.64 34.65 13.61
N TYR A 729 -5.76 33.67 13.40
CA TYR A 729 -4.35 33.94 13.33
C TYR A 729 -4.20 34.72 12.04
N GLN A 730 -4.06 36.06 12.17
CA GLN A 730 -3.55 36.87 11.09
C GLN A 730 -2.25 36.24 10.65
N ILE A 731 -2.23 35.77 9.41
CA ILE A 731 -1.01 35.41 8.70
C ILE A 731 -0.13 36.67 8.79
N PRO A 732 1.06 36.62 9.39
CA PRO A 732 1.99 37.73 9.28
C PRO A 732 2.27 37.93 7.79
N GLU A 733 2.02 39.12 7.26
CA GLU A 733 2.49 39.49 5.94
C GLU A 733 4.00 39.20 5.87
N LEU A 734 4.39 38.27 5.00
CA LEU A 734 5.76 38.09 4.53
C LEU A 734 5.81 38.50 3.06
#